data_AF-A0A2C9VNY9-F1
#
_entry.id   AF-A0A2C9VNY9-F1
#
_cell.length_a   1.000
_cell.length_b   1.000
_cell.length_c   1.000
_cell.angle_alpha   90.00
_cell.angle_beta   90.00
_cell.angle_gamma   90.00
#
_symmetry.space_group_name_H-M   'P 1'
#
loop_
_entity.id
_entity.type
_entity.pdbx_description
1 polymer ?
#
loop_
_entity_poly.entity_id
_entity_poly.type
_entity_poly.pdbx_seq_one_letter_code
_entity_poly.pdbx_strand_id
1 'polypeptide(L)'
;MEDLMKSLFLVLSCRQKLKELNSRMDDYSIDNPESDRRHEGFSSQGGGIRDIESFMEVRTKADADLAYSSEKLVNLHGLLIHLLAWDDDLEVVAMENSYISTTSFEKALVFDLLSGIFDSEVREVENFMDNIQADIVDARHKIFSNKHSTELVTIMGEKLHDTEESLYKTQERLAEVKKQSIKLQSASPTFRLENWKEDKSLEFSANNQLQHINADAKWRTAEQKRNILGMLDKSLAREIYLEKKLSELRQSEEQLKLKLHYTEQVTFRMEEAAEVVWGRFLEAENAAEVLMGISKELVGRIQIVQFNLNGSLQREAELKSELEDCRRQLDAKNTALRKLEISTAEPVTKSLEVPTLMEKVNSLEEQLKRSELCLKHANEFNEDIQEQLSELENIVETLKDNIYEAESRAEIAEAKVTQLTDTNLELTEEINFLKSSADSNNKKVSLLEKQVRELEIQQQHSKVSSEVSQEQQNMLYSAIWDMETLIEDLKSKVSKAENKTESTEEQCIILSETNMELGKELSFLRSRVKSLEVALDQANNSKAAGAKEIDLKTRLIMDTVRQLAKEREHIQNQLFSLTRENKLLVEKLRNAKSEAHTIIHKYGDVDVKKVPFSESNLSNETFGKASEEAMSLSKSSQVDKAIEDANPHEIEEGSSHHPTDESCDLVSKLEVDKTEQAGKTNRVLNFKAILVAVIAVVAIYLLHKEPLQFENF
;
A
#
# COMPACT_ATOMS: atom_id res chain seq x y z
N MET A 1 -5.86 34.77 -12.10
CA MET A 1 -5.25 33.69 -11.28
C MET A 1 -6.26 32.58 -11.03
N GLU A 2 -7.46 32.92 -10.57
CA GLU A 2 -8.57 31.97 -10.37
C GLU A 2 -8.81 31.07 -11.59
N ASP A 3 -8.85 31.63 -12.80
CA ASP A 3 -9.12 30.87 -14.03
C ASP A 3 -7.91 30.04 -14.48
N LEU A 4 -6.70 30.44 -14.09
CA LEU A 4 -5.51 29.58 -14.23
C LEU A 4 -5.65 28.35 -13.31
N MET A 5 -6.17 28.51 -12.09
CA MET A 5 -6.46 27.39 -11.19
C MET A 5 -7.64 26.54 -11.70
N LYS A 6 -8.68 27.13 -12.30
CA LYS A 6 -9.78 26.37 -12.94
C LYS A 6 -9.26 25.52 -14.10
N SER A 7 -8.42 26.08 -14.97
CA SER A 7 -7.77 25.34 -16.05
C SER A 7 -6.82 24.26 -15.53
N LEU A 8 -6.00 24.56 -14.51
CA LEU A 8 -5.13 23.57 -13.87
C LEU A 8 -5.94 22.44 -13.22
N PHE A 9 -7.07 22.76 -12.59
CA PHE A 9 -7.99 21.80 -11.97
C PHE A 9 -8.71 20.95 -13.02
N LEU A 10 -9.12 21.52 -14.17
CA LEU A 10 -9.65 20.75 -15.30
C LEU A 10 -8.60 19.78 -15.84
N VAL A 11 -7.38 20.26 -16.09
CA VAL A 11 -6.26 19.45 -16.63
C VAL A 11 -5.85 18.37 -15.63
N LEU A 12 -5.80 18.66 -14.34
CA LEU A 12 -5.56 17.66 -13.29
C LEU A 12 -6.71 16.66 -13.18
N SER A 13 -7.97 17.09 -13.29
CA SER A 13 -9.14 16.20 -13.28
C SER A 13 -9.17 15.26 -14.50
N CYS A 14 -8.90 15.79 -15.70
CA CYS A 14 -8.73 14.98 -16.91
C CYS A 14 -7.55 13.99 -16.77
N ARG A 15 -6.41 14.44 -16.23
CA ARG A 15 -5.23 13.58 -16.01
C ARG A 15 -5.42 12.54 -14.90
N GLN A 16 -6.26 12.84 -13.90
CA GLN A 16 -6.68 11.92 -12.85
C GLN A 16 -7.59 10.83 -13.45
N LYS A 17 -8.62 11.22 -14.20
CA LYS A 17 -9.49 10.28 -14.95
C LYS A 17 -8.70 9.41 -15.93
N LEU A 18 -7.76 10.00 -16.68
CA LEU A 18 -6.86 9.26 -17.57
C LEU A 18 -6.05 8.21 -16.81
N LYS A 19 -5.54 8.53 -15.61
CA LYS A 19 -4.85 7.55 -14.76
C LYS A 19 -5.77 6.44 -14.24
N GLU A 20 -6.97 6.77 -13.75
CA GLU A 20 -7.94 5.76 -13.31
C GLU A 20 -8.32 4.80 -14.45
N LEU A 21 -8.55 5.36 -15.65
CA LEU A 21 -8.95 4.59 -16.83
C LEU A 21 -7.77 3.77 -17.39
N ASN A 22 -6.53 4.26 -17.32
CA ASN A 22 -5.34 3.46 -17.67
C ASN A 22 -5.11 2.34 -16.66
N SER A 23 -5.35 2.55 -15.36
CA SER A 23 -5.21 1.48 -14.35
C SER A 23 -6.23 0.34 -14.50
N ARG A 24 -7.35 0.58 -15.21
CA ARG A 24 -8.31 -0.47 -15.58
C ARG A 24 -7.87 -1.35 -16.76
N MET A 25 -6.81 -0.97 -17.49
CA MET A 25 -6.31 -1.72 -18.64
C MET A 25 -5.34 -2.85 -18.22
N ASP A 26 -4.60 -2.65 -17.13
CA ASP A 26 -3.66 -3.64 -16.59
C ASP A 26 -4.37 -4.85 -15.93
N ASP A 27 -5.60 -4.66 -15.43
CA ASP A 27 -6.35 -5.62 -14.60
C ASP A 27 -7.08 -6.72 -15.41
N TYR A 28 -6.98 -6.70 -16.75
CA TYR A 28 -7.70 -7.60 -17.67
C TYR A 28 -6.83 -8.28 -18.73
N SER A 29 -5.50 -8.14 -18.66
CA SER A 29 -4.56 -8.76 -19.62
C SER A 29 -4.03 -10.10 -19.09
N ILE A 30 -4.85 -11.16 -19.14
CA ILE A 30 -4.45 -12.54 -18.81
C ILE A 30 -4.47 -13.44 -20.06
N ASP A 31 -3.43 -14.25 -20.19
CA ASP A 31 -3.22 -15.38 -21.11
C ASP A 31 -3.50 -15.21 -22.61
N ASN A 32 -2.42 -14.94 -23.35
CA ASN A 32 -2.27 -15.34 -24.75
C ASN A 32 -1.50 -16.68 -24.85
N PRO A 33 -2.17 -17.83 -25.04
CA PRO A 33 -1.51 -19.11 -25.24
C PRO A 33 -0.99 -19.23 -26.69
N GLU A 34 0.34 -19.17 -26.87
CA GLU A 34 0.96 -19.51 -28.16
C GLU A 34 0.62 -20.95 -28.57
N SER A 35 0.09 -21.13 -29.79
CA SER A 35 -0.43 -22.42 -30.26
C SER A 35 0.64 -23.26 -30.98
N ASP A 36 1.20 -24.26 -30.29
CA ASP A 36 1.92 -25.35 -30.97
C ASP A 36 0.95 -26.12 -31.89
N ARG A 37 1.40 -26.39 -33.12
CA ARG A 37 0.55 -26.95 -34.18
C ARG A 37 0.88 -28.41 -34.42
N ARG A 38 0.04 -29.31 -33.90
CA ARG A 38 -0.09 -30.67 -34.42
C ARG A 38 -1.56 -31.03 -34.63
N HIS A 39 -1.90 -31.40 -35.85
CA HIS A 39 -3.18 -32.03 -36.15
C HIS A 39 -3.14 -33.50 -35.71
N GLU A 40 -4.21 -33.93 -35.05
CA GLU A 40 -5.06 -35.01 -35.54
C GLU A 40 -6.48 -34.73 -35.03
N GLY A 41 -7.53 -35.15 -35.74
CA GLY A 41 -8.89 -34.64 -35.50
C GLY A 41 -9.91 -35.76 -35.32
N PHE A 42 -11.07 -35.42 -34.72
CA PHE A 42 -12.39 -35.89 -35.14
C PHE A 42 -13.52 -35.16 -34.38
N SER A 43 -14.74 -35.26 -34.93
CA SER A 43 -16.05 -34.89 -34.35
C SER A 43 -16.37 -33.39 -34.18
N SER A 44 -17.30 -32.92 -35.02
CA SER A 44 -17.85 -31.55 -35.01
C SER A 44 -19.23 -31.52 -34.36
N GLN A 45 -19.32 -31.21 -33.05
CA GLN A 45 -20.59 -30.84 -32.40
C GLN A 45 -20.41 -29.88 -31.19
N GLY A 46 -19.23 -29.25 -31.03
CA GLY A 46 -18.90 -28.45 -29.83
C GLY A 46 -18.31 -27.04 -30.06
N GLY A 47 -17.69 -26.77 -31.22
CA GLY A 47 -17.00 -25.49 -31.46
C GLY A 47 -17.92 -24.27 -31.38
N GLY A 48 -19.09 -24.35 -32.05
CA GLY A 48 -19.98 -23.21 -32.24
C GLY A 48 -20.42 -22.49 -30.96
N ILE A 49 -20.52 -23.17 -29.81
CA ILE A 49 -20.86 -22.50 -28.53
C ILE A 49 -19.69 -21.64 -28.03
N ARG A 50 -18.46 -22.14 -28.14
CA ARG A 50 -17.24 -21.40 -27.79
C ARG A 50 -16.97 -20.24 -28.75
N ASP A 51 -17.24 -20.44 -30.04
CA ASP A 51 -17.14 -19.40 -31.06
C ASP A 51 -18.16 -18.26 -30.81
N ILE A 52 -19.37 -18.62 -30.34
CA ILE A 52 -20.42 -17.68 -29.92
C ILE A 52 -20.01 -16.89 -28.68
N GLU A 53 -19.45 -17.58 -27.68
CA GLU A 53 -19.00 -16.99 -26.41
C GLU A 53 -17.86 -16.00 -26.63
N SER A 54 -16.81 -16.40 -27.37
CA SER A 54 -15.70 -15.52 -27.75
C SER A 54 -16.13 -14.34 -28.62
N PHE A 55 -17.12 -14.52 -29.52
CA PHE A 55 -17.68 -13.38 -30.25
C PHE A 55 -18.42 -12.39 -29.33
N MET A 56 -19.21 -12.88 -28.38
CA MET A 56 -19.91 -11.99 -27.44
C MET A 56 -18.94 -11.23 -26.54
N GLU A 57 -17.86 -11.88 -26.10
CA GLU A 57 -16.77 -11.26 -25.34
C GLU A 57 -16.05 -10.15 -26.13
N VAL A 58 -15.62 -10.42 -27.37
CA VAL A 58 -15.01 -9.40 -28.24
C VAL A 58 -15.97 -8.24 -28.49
N ARG A 59 -17.28 -8.51 -28.66
CA ARG A 59 -18.28 -7.45 -28.79
C ARG A 59 -18.44 -6.62 -27.51
N THR A 60 -18.56 -7.24 -26.33
CA THR A 60 -18.73 -6.49 -25.07
C THR A 60 -17.48 -5.68 -24.72
N LYS A 61 -16.29 -6.17 -25.07
CA LYS A 61 -15.05 -5.39 -25.04
C LYS A 61 -15.13 -4.19 -25.98
N ALA A 62 -15.43 -4.39 -27.26
CA ALA A 62 -15.53 -3.30 -28.25
C ALA A 62 -16.59 -2.25 -27.88
N ASP A 63 -17.76 -2.66 -27.38
CA ASP A 63 -18.81 -1.77 -26.86
C ASP A 63 -18.28 -0.90 -25.68
N ALA A 64 -17.51 -1.49 -24.76
CA ALA A 64 -16.94 -0.80 -23.60
C ALA A 64 -15.79 0.15 -23.98
N ASP A 65 -14.85 -0.31 -24.81
CA ASP A 65 -13.73 0.47 -25.33
C ASP A 65 -14.23 1.67 -26.16
N LEU A 66 -15.29 1.48 -26.94
CA LEU A 66 -15.97 2.54 -27.70
C LEU A 66 -16.71 3.54 -26.79
N ALA A 67 -17.36 3.08 -25.72
CA ALA A 67 -17.98 3.95 -24.72
C ALA A 67 -16.93 4.81 -23.99
N TYR A 68 -15.79 4.21 -23.63
CA TYR A 68 -14.62 4.92 -23.10
C TYR A 68 -14.07 5.95 -24.10
N SER A 69 -13.89 5.55 -25.36
CA SER A 69 -13.44 6.44 -26.45
C SER A 69 -14.37 7.65 -26.61
N SER A 70 -15.68 7.43 -26.53
CA SER A 70 -16.69 8.49 -26.56
C SER A 70 -16.57 9.45 -25.36
N GLU A 71 -16.36 8.95 -24.13
CA GLU A 71 -16.15 9.83 -22.98
C GLU A 71 -14.82 10.61 -23.08
N LYS A 72 -13.72 9.92 -23.41
CA LYS A 72 -12.40 10.55 -23.62
C LYS A 72 -12.47 11.65 -24.68
N LEU A 73 -13.15 11.40 -25.80
CA LEU A 73 -13.35 12.38 -26.87
C LEU A 73 -14.24 13.57 -26.44
N VAL A 74 -15.28 13.36 -25.63
CA VAL A 74 -16.09 14.46 -25.08
C VAL A 74 -15.28 15.31 -24.10
N ASN A 75 -14.46 14.70 -23.25
CA ASN A 75 -13.55 15.42 -22.36
C ASN A 75 -12.49 16.24 -23.16
N LEU A 76 -11.94 15.67 -24.24
CA LEU A 76 -11.02 16.37 -25.14
C LEU A 76 -11.69 17.52 -25.92
N HIS A 77 -12.94 17.35 -26.36
CA HIS A 77 -13.71 18.45 -26.96
C HIS A 77 -13.98 19.56 -25.94
N GLY A 78 -14.19 19.22 -24.66
CA GLY A 78 -14.24 20.19 -23.56
C GLY A 78 -12.94 20.98 -23.40
N LEU A 79 -11.78 20.32 -23.47
CA LEU A 79 -10.47 20.98 -23.44
C LEU A 79 -10.24 21.88 -24.66
N LEU A 80 -10.63 21.43 -25.86
CA LEU A 80 -10.57 22.21 -27.10
C LEU A 80 -11.39 23.50 -27.02
N ILE A 81 -12.59 23.47 -26.44
CA ILE A 81 -13.41 24.67 -26.23
C ILE A 81 -12.70 25.67 -25.30
N HIS A 82 -12.03 25.19 -24.25
CA HIS A 82 -11.23 26.04 -23.38
C HIS A 82 -9.99 26.61 -24.10
N LEU A 83 -9.31 25.82 -24.93
CA LEU A 83 -8.18 26.29 -25.74
C LEU A 83 -8.61 27.36 -26.75
N LEU A 84 -9.71 27.16 -27.48
CA LEU A 84 -10.25 28.15 -28.42
C LEU A 84 -10.59 29.48 -27.72
N ALA A 85 -11.26 29.42 -26.55
CA ALA A 85 -11.56 30.62 -25.77
C ALA A 85 -10.29 31.30 -25.20
N TRP A 86 -9.19 30.57 -25.04
CA TRP A 86 -7.92 31.11 -24.57
C TRP A 86 -7.05 31.68 -25.70
N ASP A 87 -7.24 31.20 -26.93
CA ASP A 87 -6.65 31.74 -28.17
C ASP A 87 -7.23 33.13 -28.48
N ASP A 88 -8.57 33.27 -28.42
CA ASP A 88 -9.27 34.57 -28.52
C ASP A 88 -8.72 35.58 -27.48
N ASP A 89 -8.53 35.13 -26.22
CA ASP A 89 -7.94 35.89 -25.10
C ASP A 89 -6.48 36.31 -25.38
N LEU A 90 -5.72 35.46 -26.10
CA LEU A 90 -4.31 35.69 -26.41
C LEU A 90 -4.13 36.65 -27.60
N GLU A 91 -4.99 36.56 -28.63
CA GLU A 91 -5.00 37.48 -29.76
C GLU A 91 -5.30 38.92 -29.31
N VAL A 92 -6.28 39.09 -28.41
CA VAL A 92 -6.60 40.40 -27.81
C VAL A 92 -5.40 40.96 -27.02
N VAL A 93 -4.76 40.16 -26.17
CA VAL A 93 -3.60 40.58 -25.37
C VAL A 93 -2.39 40.93 -26.24
N ALA A 94 -2.17 40.22 -27.34
CA ALA A 94 -1.12 40.51 -28.31
C ALA A 94 -1.33 41.84 -29.06
N MET A 95 -2.58 42.26 -29.24
CA MET A 95 -2.94 43.49 -29.97
C MET A 95 -2.86 44.76 -29.10
N GLU A 96 -2.96 44.63 -27.77
CA GLU A 96 -3.06 45.78 -26.85
C GLU A 96 -1.73 46.18 -26.17
N ASN A 97 -0.76 45.26 -26.02
CA ASN A 97 0.48 45.53 -25.26
C ASN A 97 1.77 45.54 -26.10
N SER A 98 2.41 46.71 -26.20
CA SER A 98 3.73 46.90 -26.82
C SER A 98 4.94 46.53 -25.94
N TYR A 99 4.70 45.99 -24.75
CA TYR A 99 5.71 45.40 -23.87
C TYR A 99 5.24 44.03 -23.40
N ILE A 100 6.01 42.98 -23.72
CA ILE A 100 5.70 41.60 -23.31
C ILE A 100 5.88 41.48 -21.79
N SER A 101 4.78 41.26 -21.07
CA SER A 101 4.82 40.93 -19.65
C SER A 101 5.33 39.50 -19.44
N THR A 102 6.02 39.24 -18.33
CA THR A 102 6.35 37.86 -17.93
C THR A 102 5.09 37.01 -17.80
N THR A 103 4.00 37.62 -17.32
CA THR A 103 2.70 36.95 -17.15
C THR A 103 1.96 36.64 -18.46
N SER A 104 2.31 37.26 -19.59
CA SER A 104 1.79 36.86 -20.91
C SER A 104 2.66 35.76 -21.54
N PHE A 105 3.98 35.79 -21.32
CA PHE A 105 4.88 34.72 -21.75
C PHE A 105 4.60 33.39 -21.02
N GLU A 106 4.36 33.45 -19.71
CA GLU A 106 3.93 32.28 -18.91
C GLU A 106 2.60 31.69 -19.42
N LYS A 107 1.62 32.53 -19.78
CA LYS A 107 0.37 32.06 -20.41
C LYS A 107 0.61 31.35 -21.74
N ALA A 108 1.42 31.94 -22.63
CA ALA A 108 1.73 31.36 -23.94
C ALA A 108 2.37 29.97 -23.81
N LEU A 109 3.36 29.80 -22.92
CA LEU A 109 3.98 28.49 -22.68
C LEU A 109 3.00 27.44 -22.12
N VAL A 110 2.01 27.84 -21.32
CA VAL A 110 0.97 26.90 -20.85
C VAL A 110 -0.02 26.58 -21.98
N PHE A 111 -0.36 27.54 -22.85
CA PHE A 111 -1.18 27.30 -24.04
C PHE A 111 -0.51 26.34 -25.03
N ASP A 112 0.78 26.54 -25.32
CA ASP A 112 1.60 25.63 -26.15
C ASP A 112 1.63 24.21 -25.56
N LEU A 113 1.85 24.10 -24.24
CA LEU A 113 1.88 22.81 -23.54
C LEU A 113 0.52 22.09 -23.57
N LEU A 114 -0.58 22.80 -23.30
CA LEU A 114 -1.91 22.20 -23.31
C LEU A 114 -2.36 21.81 -24.73
N SER A 115 -2.00 22.59 -25.74
CA SER A 115 -2.23 22.26 -27.15
C SER A 115 -1.44 21.00 -27.55
N GLY A 116 -0.16 20.93 -27.17
CA GLY A 116 0.69 19.75 -27.43
C GLY A 116 0.20 18.47 -26.72
N ILE A 117 -0.34 18.59 -25.49
CA ILE A 117 -1.01 17.47 -24.80
C ILE A 117 -2.28 17.06 -25.56
N PHE A 118 -3.13 18.01 -25.93
CA PHE A 118 -4.37 17.77 -26.66
C PHE A 118 -4.12 17.07 -28.02
N ASP A 119 -3.15 17.52 -28.81
CA ASP A 119 -2.75 16.89 -30.09
C ASP A 119 -2.02 15.54 -29.95
N SER A 120 -1.63 15.17 -28.73
CA SER A 120 -1.16 13.82 -28.40
C SER A 120 -2.33 12.91 -28.05
N GLU A 121 -3.21 13.36 -27.16
CA GLU A 121 -4.39 12.60 -26.70
C GLU A 121 -5.41 12.34 -27.82
N VAL A 122 -5.65 13.31 -28.71
CA VAL A 122 -6.52 13.15 -29.90
C VAL A 122 -5.97 12.06 -30.83
N ARG A 123 -4.65 11.93 -30.93
CA ARG A 123 -3.96 10.93 -31.78
C ARG A 123 -3.91 9.54 -31.13
N GLU A 124 -3.87 9.50 -29.81
CA GLU A 124 -4.01 8.25 -29.06
C GLU A 124 -5.44 7.69 -29.24
N VAL A 125 -6.47 8.54 -29.16
CA VAL A 125 -7.86 8.17 -29.46
C VAL A 125 -8.02 7.71 -30.91
N GLU A 126 -7.34 8.35 -31.87
CA GLU A 126 -7.32 7.92 -33.28
C GLU A 126 -6.75 6.50 -33.43
N ASN A 127 -5.55 6.25 -32.89
CA ASN A 127 -4.93 4.91 -32.90
C ASN A 127 -5.81 3.85 -32.18
N PHE A 128 -6.51 4.24 -31.12
CA PHE A 128 -7.37 3.33 -30.36
C PHE A 128 -8.66 2.98 -31.13
N MET A 129 -9.24 3.94 -31.87
CA MET A 129 -10.35 3.66 -32.80
C MET A 129 -9.93 2.73 -33.94
N ASP A 130 -8.71 2.90 -34.49
CA ASP A 130 -8.17 1.99 -35.52
C ASP A 130 -8.02 0.54 -34.99
N ASN A 131 -7.62 0.37 -33.72
CA ASN A 131 -7.56 -0.95 -33.07
C ASN A 131 -8.95 -1.56 -32.87
N ILE A 132 -9.94 -0.79 -32.38
CA ILE A 132 -11.33 -1.25 -32.26
C ILE A 132 -11.88 -1.65 -33.63
N GLN A 133 -11.55 -0.89 -34.69
CA GLN A 133 -11.95 -1.22 -36.06
C GLN A 133 -11.34 -2.54 -36.55
N ALA A 134 -10.08 -2.83 -36.19
CA ALA A 134 -9.43 -4.10 -36.52
C ALA A 134 -10.09 -5.29 -35.79
N ASP A 135 -10.34 -5.17 -34.48
CA ASP A 135 -11.03 -6.20 -33.67
C ASP A 135 -12.45 -6.48 -34.22
N ILE A 136 -13.21 -5.43 -34.59
CA ILE A 136 -14.54 -5.56 -35.20
C ILE A 136 -14.47 -6.23 -36.58
N VAL A 137 -13.48 -5.90 -37.42
CA VAL A 137 -13.32 -6.52 -38.75
C VAL A 137 -12.94 -8.00 -38.66
N ASP A 138 -12.10 -8.39 -37.70
CA ASP A 138 -11.78 -9.80 -37.42
C ASP A 138 -12.99 -10.55 -36.86
N ALA A 139 -13.72 -9.98 -35.89
CA ALA A 139 -14.98 -10.53 -35.39
C ALA A 139 -16.02 -10.72 -36.52
N ARG A 140 -16.14 -9.75 -37.43
CA ARG A 140 -16.97 -9.84 -38.63
C ARG A 140 -16.54 -10.98 -39.54
N HIS A 141 -15.24 -11.14 -39.77
CA HIS A 141 -14.71 -12.24 -40.59
C HIS A 141 -15.01 -13.60 -39.96
N LYS A 142 -14.86 -13.72 -38.64
CA LYS A 142 -15.22 -14.92 -37.85
C LYS A 142 -16.70 -15.28 -37.99
N ILE A 143 -17.63 -14.31 -37.85
CA ILE A 143 -19.07 -14.55 -38.08
C ILE A 143 -19.31 -15.12 -39.49
N PHE A 144 -18.81 -14.46 -40.54
CA PHE A 144 -19.04 -14.91 -41.93
C PHE A 144 -18.33 -16.23 -42.29
N SER A 145 -17.34 -16.65 -41.51
CA SER A 145 -16.71 -17.96 -41.66
C SER A 145 -17.56 -19.12 -41.11
N ASN A 146 -18.48 -18.85 -40.17
CA ASN A 146 -19.28 -19.86 -39.49
C ASN A 146 -20.47 -20.32 -40.36
N LYS A 147 -20.31 -21.47 -41.01
CA LYS A 147 -21.29 -22.05 -41.94
C LYS A 147 -22.48 -22.74 -41.28
N HIS A 148 -22.56 -22.80 -39.95
CA HIS A 148 -23.44 -23.73 -39.25
C HIS A 148 -24.81 -23.18 -38.80
N SER A 149 -25.03 -21.86 -38.84
CA SER A 149 -26.35 -21.27 -38.57
C SER A 149 -26.55 -19.90 -39.20
N THR A 150 -27.46 -19.81 -40.17
CA THR A 150 -27.88 -18.55 -40.80
C THR A 150 -28.50 -17.58 -39.79
N GLU A 151 -29.24 -18.10 -38.82
CA GLU A 151 -29.97 -17.30 -37.82
C GLU A 151 -29.03 -16.65 -36.80
N LEU A 152 -27.98 -17.37 -36.38
CA LEU A 152 -26.91 -16.79 -35.55
C LEU A 152 -26.10 -15.75 -36.34
N VAL A 153 -25.79 -16.01 -37.61
CA VAL A 153 -25.11 -15.04 -38.49
C VAL A 153 -25.93 -13.74 -38.64
N THR A 154 -27.26 -13.81 -38.74
CA THR A 154 -28.10 -12.60 -38.74
C THR A 154 -28.10 -11.90 -37.38
N ILE A 155 -28.35 -12.60 -36.27
CA ILE A 155 -28.44 -11.98 -34.94
C ILE A 155 -27.11 -11.37 -34.49
N MET A 156 -25.98 -12.00 -34.84
CA MET A 156 -24.64 -11.49 -34.55
C MET A 156 -24.21 -10.39 -35.52
N GLY A 157 -24.59 -10.50 -36.80
CA GLY A 157 -24.34 -9.47 -37.81
C GLY A 157 -25.06 -8.15 -37.51
N GLU A 158 -26.35 -8.20 -37.15
CA GLU A 158 -27.13 -7.04 -36.70
C GLU A 158 -26.49 -6.41 -35.45
N LYS A 159 -26.20 -7.23 -34.43
CA LYS A 159 -25.58 -6.77 -33.19
C LYS A 159 -24.19 -6.17 -33.41
N LEU A 160 -23.37 -6.69 -34.33
CA LEU A 160 -22.09 -6.08 -34.66
C LEU A 160 -22.27 -4.79 -35.46
N HIS A 161 -23.30 -4.71 -36.30
CA HIS A 161 -23.61 -3.49 -37.08
C HIS A 161 -23.94 -2.29 -36.17
N ASP A 162 -24.63 -2.51 -35.03
CA ASP A 162 -24.81 -1.48 -34.00
C ASP A 162 -23.46 -0.90 -33.51
N THR A 163 -22.44 -1.76 -33.35
CA THR A 163 -21.09 -1.38 -32.89
C THR A 163 -20.28 -0.69 -33.99
N GLU A 164 -20.47 -1.08 -35.26
CA GLU A 164 -19.89 -0.38 -36.42
C GLU A 164 -20.50 1.01 -36.61
N GLU A 165 -21.82 1.15 -36.47
CA GLU A 165 -22.51 2.42 -36.64
C GLU A 165 -22.16 3.41 -35.52
N SER A 166 -21.96 2.91 -34.29
CA SER A 166 -21.50 3.72 -33.16
C SER A 166 -20.01 4.05 -33.24
N LEU A 167 -19.15 3.15 -33.72
CA LEU A 167 -17.75 3.45 -34.04
C LEU A 167 -17.66 4.59 -35.07
N TYR A 168 -18.39 4.47 -36.18
CA TYR A 168 -18.46 5.51 -37.22
C TYR A 168 -18.90 6.87 -36.66
N LYS A 169 -19.92 6.90 -35.79
CA LYS A 169 -20.36 8.13 -35.09
C LYS A 169 -19.30 8.74 -34.17
N THR A 170 -18.38 7.95 -33.62
CA THR A 170 -17.24 8.48 -32.85
C THR A 170 -16.09 8.94 -33.74
N GLN A 171 -15.81 8.25 -34.84
CA GLN A 171 -14.83 8.68 -35.85
C GLN A 171 -15.24 10.00 -36.53
N GLU A 172 -16.53 10.20 -36.81
CA GLU A 172 -17.07 11.47 -37.32
C GLU A 172 -16.83 12.63 -36.34
N ARG A 173 -17.07 12.40 -35.04
CA ARG A 173 -16.79 13.39 -33.98
C ARG A 173 -15.29 13.67 -33.86
N LEU A 174 -14.45 12.64 -33.95
CA LEU A 174 -12.99 12.76 -33.90
C LEU A 174 -12.48 13.60 -35.07
N ALA A 175 -13.01 13.40 -36.28
CA ALA A 175 -12.68 14.19 -37.45
C ALA A 175 -13.06 15.67 -37.28
N GLU A 176 -14.20 15.99 -36.67
CA GLU A 176 -14.58 17.38 -36.37
C GLU A 176 -13.67 18.01 -35.29
N VAL A 177 -13.35 17.28 -34.21
CA VAL A 177 -12.40 17.74 -33.17
C VAL A 177 -11.01 17.99 -33.77
N LYS A 178 -10.53 17.10 -34.64
CA LYS A 178 -9.24 17.20 -35.34
C LYS A 178 -9.22 18.38 -36.33
N LYS A 179 -10.29 18.58 -37.08
CA LYS A 179 -10.51 19.76 -37.95
C LYS A 179 -10.51 21.07 -37.16
N GLN A 180 -11.07 21.09 -35.95
CA GLN A 180 -11.04 22.25 -35.07
C GLN A 180 -9.66 22.46 -34.42
N SER A 181 -8.89 21.40 -34.12
CA SER A 181 -7.46 21.53 -33.73
C SER A 181 -6.63 22.19 -34.84
N ILE A 182 -6.78 21.72 -36.09
CA ILE A 182 -6.09 22.30 -37.24
C ILE A 182 -6.46 23.79 -37.42
N LYS A 183 -7.70 24.18 -37.12
CA LYS A 183 -8.11 25.59 -37.09
C LYS A 183 -7.35 26.37 -36.02
N LEU A 184 -7.30 25.89 -34.77
CA LEU A 184 -6.55 26.49 -33.65
C LEU A 184 -5.06 26.67 -34.01
N GLN A 185 -4.41 25.60 -34.48
CA GLN A 185 -3.01 25.62 -34.94
C GLN A 185 -2.76 26.62 -36.09
N SER A 186 -3.76 26.87 -36.94
CA SER A 186 -3.68 27.84 -38.05
C SER A 186 -3.94 29.29 -37.64
N ALA A 187 -4.63 29.50 -36.51
CA ALA A 187 -4.93 30.82 -35.96
C ALA A 187 -3.79 31.36 -35.08
N SER A 188 -3.07 30.48 -34.39
CA SER A 188 -2.07 30.86 -33.37
C SER A 188 -0.60 30.55 -33.75
N PRO A 189 0.00 31.25 -34.75
CA PRO A 189 1.42 31.10 -35.09
C PRO A 189 2.36 31.90 -34.15
N THR A 190 1.80 32.72 -33.26
CA THR A 190 2.43 33.90 -32.64
C THR A 190 3.65 33.60 -31.77
N PHE A 191 3.83 32.36 -31.29
CA PHE A 191 4.98 31.94 -30.47
C PHE A 191 5.84 30.80 -31.05
N ARG A 192 5.73 30.48 -32.35
CA ARG A 192 6.73 29.63 -33.02
C ARG A 192 8.13 30.27 -32.95
N LEU A 193 9.03 29.65 -32.19
CA LEU A 193 10.42 30.06 -31.99
C LEU A 193 11.29 29.80 -33.24
N GLU A 194 10.94 30.42 -34.37
CA GLU A 194 11.44 30.05 -35.68
C GLU A 194 12.30 31.19 -36.29
N ASN A 195 13.62 31.03 -36.22
CA ASN A 195 14.68 31.90 -36.77
C ASN A 195 15.03 33.19 -36.00
N TRP A 196 15.77 33.06 -34.89
CA TRP A 196 16.75 34.09 -34.52
C TRP A 196 17.91 34.11 -35.53
N LYS A 197 17.75 34.84 -36.64
CA LYS A 197 18.89 35.27 -37.46
C LYS A 197 19.46 36.56 -36.88
N GLU A 198 20.72 36.47 -36.47
CA GLU A 198 21.55 37.59 -36.06
C GLU A 198 21.73 38.57 -37.23
N ASP A 199 21.05 39.73 -37.17
CA ASP A 199 21.26 40.84 -38.10
C ASP A 199 21.64 42.14 -37.36
N LYS A 200 22.26 43.06 -38.08
CA LYS A 200 23.23 44.00 -37.53
C LYS A 200 22.68 45.42 -37.36
N SER A 201 23.34 46.12 -36.43
CA SER A 201 23.56 47.57 -36.42
C SER A 201 22.34 48.50 -36.51
N LEU A 202 22.09 49.20 -35.40
CA LEU A 202 21.77 50.63 -35.47
C LEU A 202 22.57 51.39 -34.41
N GLU A 203 23.00 52.61 -34.73
CA GLU A 203 24.05 53.31 -33.97
C GLU A 203 23.55 54.14 -32.77
N PHE A 204 24.53 54.61 -31.99
CA PHE A 204 24.39 55.39 -30.77
C PHE A 204 23.56 56.67 -30.90
N SER A 205 22.93 57.07 -29.80
CA SER A 205 23.00 58.46 -29.33
C SER A 205 23.30 58.48 -27.82
N ALA A 206 23.93 59.55 -27.34
CA ALA A 206 24.64 59.57 -26.06
C ALA A 206 23.85 60.23 -24.92
N ASN A 207 24.14 59.84 -23.68
CA ASN A 207 24.54 60.79 -22.63
C ASN A 207 25.15 60.14 -21.37
N ASN A 208 26.22 60.76 -20.86
CA ASN A 208 27.06 60.22 -19.77
C ASN A 208 26.51 60.48 -18.35
N GLN A 209 25.22 60.22 -18.13
CA GLN A 209 24.66 60.00 -16.78
C GLN A 209 24.19 58.56 -16.54
N LEU A 210 23.99 57.77 -17.62
CA LEU A 210 23.47 56.41 -17.49
C LEU A 210 24.50 55.40 -16.95
N GLN A 211 25.79 55.72 -16.81
CA GLN A 211 26.79 54.70 -16.45
C GLN A 211 26.60 54.08 -15.06
N HIS A 212 26.18 54.86 -14.05
CA HIS A 212 25.85 54.30 -12.73
C HIS A 212 24.60 53.44 -12.79
N ILE A 213 23.53 53.94 -13.43
CA ILE A 213 22.25 53.23 -13.58
C ILE A 213 22.39 51.95 -14.43
N ASN A 214 23.26 51.96 -15.45
CA ASN A 214 23.58 50.80 -16.29
C ASN A 214 24.47 49.79 -15.55
N ALA A 215 25.38 50.24 -14.68
CA ALA A 215 26.11 49.37 -13.76
C ALA A 215 25.17 48.72 -12.73
N ASP A 216 24.29 49.48 -12.08
CA ASP A 216 23.26 48.98 -11.16
C ASP A 216 22.27 48.05 -11.87
N ALA A 217 21.84 48.37 -13.09
CA ALA A 217 20.96 47.53 -13.88
C ALA A 217 21.66 46.23 -14.28
N LYS A 218 22.90 46.28 -14.79
CA LYS A 218 23.70 45.07 -15.06
C LYS A 218 23.93 44.24 -13.81
N TRP A 219 24.17 44.86 -12.65
CA TRP A 219 24.30 44.15 -11.38
C TRP A 219 22.99 43.47 -11.00
N ARG A 220 21.85 44.18 -11.02
CA ARG A 220 20.53 43.61 -10.74
C ARG A 220 20.15 42.50 -11.72
N THR A 221 20.43 42.65 -13.02
CA THR A 221 20.18 41.60 -14.02
C THR A 221 21.13 40.41 -13.87
N ALA A 222 22.38 40.62 -13.43
CA ALA A 222 23.29 39.53 -13.09
C ALA A 222 22.85 38.79 -11.83
N GLU A 223 22.39 39.51 -10.79
CA GLU A 223 21.81 38.96 -9.56
C GLU A 223 20.51 38.20 -9.85
N GLN A 224 19.63 38.74 -10.69
CA GLN A 224 18.44 38.03 -11.18
C GLN A 224 18.81 36.74 -11.95
N LYS A 225 19.78 36.80 -12.87
CA LYS A 225 20.28 35.61 -13.58
C LYS A 225 20.89 34.59 -12.63
N ARG A 226 21.61 35.03 -11.60
CA ARG A 226 22.21 34.17 -10.56
C ARG A 226 21.14 33.52 -9.68
N ASN A 227 20.08 34.24 -9.34
CA ASN A 227 18.93 33.71 -8.61
C ASN A 227 18.10 32.74 -9.47
N ILE A 228 17.92 33.01 -10.77
CA ILE A 228 17.26 32.09 -11.71
C ILE A 228 18.08 30.80 -11.85
N LEU A 229 19.39 30.88 -12.08
CA LEU A 229 20.30 29.72 -12.07
C LEU A 229 20.21 28.96 -10.73
N GLY A 230 20.31 29.65 -9.60
CA GLY A 230 20.18 29.04 -8.27
C GLY A 230 18.79 28.51 -7.92
N MET A 231 17.75 28.82 -8.70
CA MET A 231 16.43 28.17 -8.64
C MET A 231 16.36 26.96 -9.58
N LEU A 232 16.94 27.05 -10.78
CA LEU A 232 17.07 25.93 -11.71
C LEU A 232 17.92 24.80 -11.12
N ASP A 233 19.07 25.11 -10.52
CA ASP A 233 19.92 24.14 -9.80
C ASP A 233 19.14 23.44 -8.67
N LYS A 234 18.32 24.18 -7.93
CA LYS A 234 17.43 23.62 -6.88
C LYS A 234 16.28 22.79 -7.44
N SER A 235 15.79 23.11 -8.64
CA SER A 235 14.77 22.33 -9.34
C SER A 235 15.37 21.03 -9.87
N LEU A 236 16.51 21.10 -10.56
CA LEU A 236 17.26 19.95 -11.07
C LEU A 236 17.69 18.99 -9.95
N ALA A 237 18.14 19.51 -8.80
CA ALA A 237 18.44 18.68 -7.64
C ALA A 237 17.20 17.96 -7.05
N ARG A 238 16.01 18.56 -7.15
CA ARG A 238 14.73 17.92 -6.77
C ARG A 238 14.27 16.91 -7.81
N GLU A 239 14.46 17.21 -9.09
CA GLU A 239 14.13 16.35 -10.23
C GLU A 239 14.96 15.06 -10.19
N ILE A 240 16.29 15.16 -10.04
CA ILE A 240 17.19 14.01 -9.86
C ILE A 240 16.83 13.19 -8.60
N TYR A 241 16.42 13.84 -7.51
CA TYR A 241 15.94 13.13 -6.31
C TYR A 241 14.63 12.38 -6.58
N LEU A 242 13.68 12.97 -7.31
CA LEU A 242 12.42 12.33 -7.69
C LEU A 242 12.64 11.20 -8.70
N GLU A 243 13.55 11.36 -9.67
CA GLU A 243 13.93 10.31 -10.62
C GLU A 243 14.60 9.12 -9.90
N LYS A 244 15.46 9.37 -8.90
CA LYS A 244 15.99 8.32 -8.02
C LYS A 244 14.87 7.62 -7.26
N LYS A 245 13.89 8.37 -6.73
CA LYS A 245 12.74 7.78 -6.00
C LYS A 245 11.80 6.99 -6.91
N LEU A 246 11.60 7.40 -8.17
CA LEU A 246 10.90 6.61 -9.19
C LEU A 246 11.67 5.34 -9.56
N SER A 247 13.00 5.40 -9.61
CA SER A 247 13.86 4.23 -9.83
C SER A 247 13.77 3.21 -8.68
N GLU A 248 13.83 3.69 -7.44
CA GLU A 248 13.63 2.87 -6.23
C GLU A 248 12.21 2.25 -6.20
N LEU A 249 11.18 3.02 -6.57
CA LEU A 249 9.80 2.55 -6.66
C LEU A 249 9.65 1.44 -7.72
N ARG A 250 10.18 1.66 -8.93
CA ARG A 250 10.14 0.68 -10.03
C ARG A 250 10.83 -0.63 -9.67
N GLN A 251 11.98 -0.57 -8.99
CA GLN A 251 12.65 -1.77 -8.50
C GLN A 251 11.77 -2.52 -7.46
N SER A 252 11.04 -1.80 -6.61
CA SER A 252 10.10 -2.41 -5.65
C SER A 252 8.86 -3.02 -6.33
N GLU A 253 8.39 -2.43 -7.42
CA GLU A 253 7.30 -2.96 -8.26
C GLU A 253 7.73 -4.27 -8.96
N GLU A 254 8.92 -4.28 -9.56
CA GLU A 254 9.50 -5.48 -10.18
C GLU A 254 9.72 -6.61 -9.16
N GLN A 255 10.15 -6.29 -7.94
CA GLN A 255 10.24 -7.25 -6.83
C GLN A 255 8.86 -7.73 -6.37
N LEU A 256 7.84 -6.87 -6.35
CA LEU A 256 6.48 -7.25 -5.98
C LEU A 256 5.85 -8.16 -7.03
N LYS A 257 6.02 -7.88 -8.33
CA LYS A 257 5.60 -8.74 -9.44
C LYS A 257 6.24 -10.14 -9.36
N LEU A 258 7.54 -10.22 -9.05
CA LEU A 258 8.21 -11.51 -8.85
C LEU A 258 7.67 -12.28 -7.64
N LYS A 259 7.36 -11.59 -6.52
CA LYS A 259 6.71 -12.19 -5.35
C LYS A 259 5.29 -12.69 -5.67
N LEU A 260 4.52 -11.90 -6.42
CA LEU A 260 3.15 -12.23 -6.82
C LEU A 260 3.12 -13.51 -7.66
N HIS A 261 3.92 -13.57 -8.74
CA HIS A 261 4.05 -14.77 -9.59
C HIS A 261 4.51 -16.01 -8.78
N TYR A 262 5.40 -15.85 -7.80
CA TYR A 262 5.78 -16.95 -6.91
C TYR A 262 4.59 -17.41 -6.04
N THR A 263 3.81 -16.48 -5.45
CA THR A 263 2.62 -16.84 -4.68
C THR A 263 1.53 -17.48 -5.54
N GLU A 264 1.31 -17.00 -6.76
CA GLU A 264 0.36 -17.57 -7.73
C GLU A 264 0.73 -19.00 -8.13
N GLN A 265 2.02 -19.25 -8.38
CA GLN A 265 2.53 -20.60 -8.65
C GLN A 265 2.36 -21.53 -7.43
N VAL A 266 2.55 -21.01 -6.21
CA VAL A 266 2.31 -21.79 -4.98
C VAL A 266 0.83 -22.07 -4.76
N THR A 267 -0.07 -21.11 -5.00
CA THR A 267 -1.52 -21.35 -4.89
C THR A 267 -2.01 -22.34 -5.94
N PHE A 268 -1.56 -22.23 -7.21
CA PHE A 268 -1.89 -23.18 -8.26
C PHE A 268 -1.46 -24.62 -7.92
N ARG A 269 -0.24 -24.80 -7.39
CA ARG A 269 0.23 -26.12 -6.93
C ARG A 269 -0.51 -26.64 -5.69
N MET A 270 -1.01 -25.75 -4.83
CA MET A 270 -1.82 -26.14 -3.69
C MET A 270 -3.26 -26.49 -4.10
N GLU A 271 -3.79 -25.87 -5.15
CA GLU A 271 -5.08 -26.17 -5.77
C GLU A 271 -5.04 -27.53 -6.49
N GLU A 272 -4.05 -27.77 -7.36
CA GLU A 272 -3.77 -29.06 -8.00
C GLU A 272 -3.65 -30.20 -6.96
N ALA A 273 -2.92 -29.95 -5.86
CA ALA A 273 -2.79 -30.92 -4.77
C ALA A 273 -4.12 -31.13 -4.01
N ALA A 274 -4.93 -30.08 -3.83
CA ALA A 274 -6.23 -30.17 -3.18
C ALA A 274 -7.24 -30.95 -4.06
N GLU A 275 -7.28 -30.70 -5.36
CA GLU A 275 -8.14 -31.44 -6.31
C GLU A 275 -7.84 -32.94 -6.27
N VAL A 276 -6.56 -33.34 -6.33
CA VAL A 276 -6.14 -34.74 -6.23
C VAL A 276 -6.51 -35.38 -4.89
N VAL A 277 -6.46 -34.63 -3.78
CA VAL A 277 -6.88 -35.13 -2.46
C VAL A 277 -8.40 -35.26 -2.36
N TRP A 278 -9.17 -34.28 -2.85
CA TRP A 278 -10.63 -34.33 -2.87
C TRP A 278 -11.17 -35.42 -3.81
N GLY A 279 -10.58 -35.60 -4.98
CA GLY A 279 -10.91 -36.69 -5.91
C GLY A 279 -10.74 -38.06 -5.24
N ARG A 280 -9.58 -38.31 -4.63
CA ARG A 280 -9.32 -39.56 -3.88
C ARG A 280 -10.20 -39.75 -2.65
N PHE A 281 -10.61 -38.66 -1.99
CA PHE A 281 -11.57 -38.72 -0.89
C PHE A 281 -12.94 -39.19 -1.39
N LEU A 282 -13.45 -38.61 -2.48
CA LEU A 282 -14.72 -38.98 -3.09
C LEU A 282 -14.70 -40.40 -3.70
N GLU A 283 -13.57 -40.82 -4.29
CA GLU A 283 -13.35 -42.22 -4.71
C GLU A 283 -13.45 -43.19 -3.53
N ALA A 284 -12.83 -42.86 -2.39
CA ALA A 284 -12.86 -43.68 -1.18
C ALA A 284 -14.25 -43.71 -0.51
N GLU A 285 -14.98 -42.59 -0.51
CA GLU A 285 -16.35 -42.50 0.00
C GLU A 285 -17.34 -43.31 -0.87
N ASN A 286 -17.21 -43.22 -2.20
CA ASN A 286 -17.97 -44.04 -3.14
C ASN A 286 -17.66 -45.54 -2.97
N ALA A 287 -16.38 -45.90 -2.85
CA ALA A 287 -15.97 -47.29 -2.56
C ALA A 287 -16.52 -47.80 -1.22
N ALA A 288 -16.61 -46.93 -0.21
CA ALA A 288 -17.21 -47.25 1.09
C ALA A 288 -18.72 -47.50 0.99
N GLU A 289 -19.49 -46.71 0.23
CA GLU A 289 -20.93 -46.97 0.05
C GLU A 289 -21.19 -48.21 -0.83
N VAL A 290 -20.34 -48.51 -1.82
CA VAL A 290 -20.39 -49.78 -2.56
C VAL A 290 -20.16 -50.98 -1.63
N LEU A 291 -19.13 -50.93 -0.77
CA LEU A 291 -18.88 -51.97 0.25
C LEU A 291 -20.01 -52.06 1.28
N MET A 292 -20.60 -50.93 1.66
CA MET A 292 -21.78 -50.85 2.53
C MET A 292 -22.99 -51.52 1.86
N GLY A 293 -23.20 -51.31 0.57
CA GLY A 293 -24.23 -51.98 -0.24
C GLY A 293 -24.06 -53.51 -0.27
N ILE A 294 -22.84 -53.98 -0.59
CA ILE A 294 -22.49 -55.41 -0.59
C ILE A 294 -22.68 -56.02 0.81
N SER A 295 -22.29 -55.30 1.87
CA SER A 295 -22.49 -55.72 3.26
C SER A 295 -23.97 -55.85 3.64
N LYS A 296 -24.80 -54.85 3.30
CA LYS A 296 -26.27 -54.89 3.46
C LYS A 296 -26.87 -56.11 2.75
N GLU A 297 -26.44 -56.41 1.52
CA GLU A 297 -26.91 -57.57 0.76
C GLU A 297 -26.47 -58.91 1.40
N LEU A 298 -25.19 -59.02 1.80
CA LEU A 298 -24.65 -60.21 2.44
C LEU A 298 -25.36 -60.54 3.76
N VAL A 299 -25.66 -59.52 4.58
CA VAL A 299 -26.47 -59.70 5.80
C VAL A 299 -27.88 -60.21 5.47
N GLY A 300 -28.52 -59.69 4.41
CA GLY A 300 -29.80 -60.20 3.92
C GLY A 300 -29.73 -61.67 3.48
N ARG A 301 -28.69 -62.06 2.72
CA ARG A 301 -28.44 -63.45 2.32
C ARG A 301 -28.23 -64.37 3.54
N ILE A 302 -27.48 -63.93 4.55
CA ILE A 302 -27.26 -64.69 5.80
C ILE A 302 -28.57 -64.90 6.56
N GLN A 303 -29.43 -63.88 6.66
CA GLN A 303 -30.74 -64.00 7.30
C GLN A 303 -31.65 -65.03 6.60
N ILE A 304 -31.66 -65.04 5.26
CA ILE A 304 -32.39 -66.04 4.45
C ILE A 304 -31.85 -67.45 4.71
N VAL A 305 -30.52 -67.63 4.74
CA VAL A 305 -29.89 -68.93 5.04
C VAL A 305 -30.21 -69.39 6.46
N GLN A 306 -30.19 -68.50 7.45
CA GLN A 306 -30.53 -68.81 8.84
C GLN A 306 -32.01 -69.21 8.99
N PHE A 307 -32.93 -68.54 8.29
CA PHE A 307 -34.34 -68.92 8.24
C PHE A 307 -34.53 -70.32 7.61
N ASN A 308 -33.87 -70.58 6.48
CA ASN A 308 -33.92 -71.88 5.79
C ASN A 308 -33.33 -73.02 6.65
N LEU A 309 -32.25 -72.75 7.39
CA LEU A 309 -31.63 -73.70 8.31
C LEU A 309 -32.58 -74.07 9.46
N ASN A 310 -33.24 -73.08 10.07
CA ASN A 310 -34.26 -73.32 11.11
C ASN A 310 -35.43 -74.16 10.55
N GLY A 311 -35.90 -73.86 9.33
CA GLY A 311 -36.92 -74.66 8.63
C GLY A 311 -36.45 -76.04 8.16
N SER A 312 -35.14 -76.32 8.20
CA SER A 312 -34.58 -77.66 7.99
C SER A 312 -34.48 -78.43 9.31
N LEU A 313 -34.00 -77.79 10.37
CA LEU A 313 -33.87 -78.37 11.71
C LEU A 313 -35.23 -78.85 12.27
N GLN A 314 -36.31 -78.10 12.00
CA GLN A 314 -37.67 -78.50 12.36
C GLN A 314 -38.09 -79.82 11.67
N ARG A 315 -37.85 -79.95 10.35
CA ARG A 315 -38.16 -81.16 9.58
C ARG A 315 -37.26 -82.34 9.95
N GLU A 316 -36.02 -82.08 10.33
CA GLU A 316 -35.11 -83.11 10.87
C GLU A 316 -35.64 -83.65 12.21
N ALA A 317 -36.12 -82.79 13.11
CA ALA A 317 -36.72 -83.19 14.38
C ALA A 317 -38.01 -84.03 14.17
N GLU A 318 -38.82 -83.67 13.18
CA GLU A 318 -40.01 -84.44 12.76
C GLU A 318 -39.63 -85.84 12.25
N LEU A 319 -38.76 -85.94 11.23
CA LEU A 319 -38.28 -87.22 10.68
C LEU A 319 -37.58 -88.12 11.72
N LYS A 320 -36.83 -87.51 12.64
CA LYS A 320 -36.17 -88.22 13.74
C LYS A 320 -37.18 -88.88 14.68
N SER A 321 -38.35 -88.28 14.89
CA SER A 321 -39.42 -88.86 15.70
C SER A 321 -40.08 -90.07 15.01
N GLU A 322 -40.21 -90.05 13.68
CA GLU A 322 -40.73 -91.17 12.89
C GLU A 322 -39.76 -92.37 12.90
N LEU A 323 -38.46 -92.11 12.67
CA LEU A 323 -37.42 -93.14 12.70
C LEU A 323 -37.33 -93.87 14.06
N GLU A 324 -37.52 -93.13 15.15
CA GLU A 324 -37.54 -93.67 16.52
C GLU A 324 -38.72 -94.62 16.75
N ASP A 325 -39.82 -94.50 16.00
CA ASP A 325 -40.92 -95.48 16.04
C ASP A 325 -40.66 -96.69 15.15
N CYS A 326 -40.16 -96.49 13.92
CA CYS A 326 -39.80 -97.59 13.02
C CYS A 326 -38.80 -98.56 13.67
N ARG A 327 -37.84 -98.06 14.46
CA ARG A 327 -36.89 -98.87 15.23
C ARG A 327 -37.59 -99.87 16.16
N ARG A 328 -38.61 -99.45 16.92
CA ARG A 328 -39.36 -100.29 17.86
C ARG A 328 -40.06 -101.48 17.17
N GLN A 329 -40.46 -101.29 15.91
CA GLN A 329 -41.16 -102.31 15.12
C GLN A 329 -40.21 -103.41 14.60
N LEU A 330 -38.90 -103.15 14.51
CA LEU A 330 -37.91 -104.10 14.01
C LEU A 330 -37.50 -105.12 15.09
N ASP A 331 -37.25 -104.67 16.32
CA ASP A 331 -36.83 -105.53 17.44
C ASP A 331 -37.90 -106.58 17.79
N ALA A 332 -39.17 -106.23 17.61
CA ALA A 332 -40.31 -107.13 17.75
C ALA A 332 -40.32 -108.29 16.72
N LYS A 333 -39.61 -108.16 15.59
CA LYS A 333 -39.51 -109.22 14.56
C LYS A 333 -38.30 -110.13 14.77
N ASN A 334 -37.15 -109.58 15.15
CA ASN A 334 -35.91 -110.35 15.35
C ASN A 334 -36.04 -111.45 16.42
N THR A 335 -36.89 -111.25 17.43
CA THR A 335 -37.16 -112.24 18.49
C THR A 335 -37.94 -113.49 18.01
N ALA A 336 -38.56 -113.46 16.84
CA ALA A 336 -39.25 -114.62 16.28
C ALA A 336 -38.28 -115.60 15.57
N LEU A 337 -37.22 -115.09 14.93
CA LEU A 337 -36.39 -115.85 13.99
C LEU A 337 -35.53 -116.92 14.67
N ARG A 338 -34.97 -116.61 15.85
CA ARG A 338 -34.12 -117.51 16.68
C ARG A 338 -34.80 -118.80 17.17
N LYS A 339 -36.09 -119.03 16.87
CA LYS A 339 -36.82 -120.25 17.26
C LYS A 339 -36.74 -121.42 16.27
N LEU A 340 -36.23 -121.22 15.04
CA LEU A 340 -36.24 -122.26 14.00
C LEU A 340 -34.96 -123.12 13.93
N GLU A 341 -33.88 -122.75 14.61
CA GLU A 341 -32.50 -123.02 14.13
C GLU A 341 -31.82 -124.29 14.71
N ILE A 342 -32.57 -125.28 15.22
CA ILE A 342 -32.01 -126.34 16.11
C ILE A 342 -32.44 -127.78 15.71
N SER A 343 -31.86 -128.41 14.66
CA SER A 343 -32.17 -129.81 14.23
C SER A 343 -31.20 -130.47 13.19
N THR A 344 -30.94 -131.82 13.25
CA THR A 344 -30.22 -132.76 12.28
C THR A 344 -28.64 -132.81 12.28
N ALA A 345 -27.84 -133.80 11.79
CA ALA A 345 -27.91 -135.23 11.27
C ALA A 345 -26.49 -135.96 11.23
N GLU A 346 -26.34 -137.25 10.83
CA GLU A 346 -25.09 -138.10 10.92
C GLU A 346 -24.81 -139.19 9.79
N PRO A 347 -23.61 -139.89 9.74
CA PRO A 347 -23.07 -140.70 8.58
C PRO A 347 -22.54 -142.17 8.87
N VAL A 348 -21.63 -142.77 8.02
CA VAL A 348 -20.62 -143.91 8.23
C VAL A 348 -20.55 -145.11 7.17
N THR A 349 -19.51 -146.00 7.20
CA THR A 349 -18.98 -146.98 6.14
C THR A 349 -18.81 -148.48 6.64
N LYS A 350 -18.06 -149.52 6.14
CA LYS A 350 -16.81 -149.79 5.29
C LYS A 350 -16.57 -151.34 5.00
N SER A 351 -15.54 -151.83 4.24
CA SER A 351 -14.73 -153.13 4.38
C SER A 351 -14.29 -154.03 3.14
N LEU A 352 -13.65 -155.22 3.35
CA LEU A 352 -12.64 -155.99 2.51
C LEU A 352 -12.83 -157.59 2.58
N GLU A 353 -12.00 -158.64 2.25
CA GLU A 353 -10.56 -159.01 1.93
C GLU A 353 -10.38 -160.50 1.41
N VAL A 354 -9.28 -160.92 0.68
CA VAL A 354 -8.80 -162.34 0.42
C VAL A 354 -7.27 -162.48 0.12
N PRO A 355 -6.49 -163.47 0.67
CA PRO A 355 -5.04 -163.63 0.36
C PRO A 355 -4.49 -165.07 0.10
N THR A 356 -4.28 -165.49 -1.17
CA THR A 356 -3.43 -166.67 -1.53
C THR A 356 -2.48 -166.48 -2.72
N LEU A 357 -2.44 -165.29 -3.33
CA LEU A 357 -1.29 -164.86 -4.14
C LEU A 357 0.03 -164.89 -3.32
N MET A 358 -0.11 -164.81 -2.00
CA MET A 358 0.87 -164.51 -0.95
C MET A 358 2.30 -165.01 -1.18
N GLU A 359 2.54 -166.25 -1.62
CA GLU A 359 3.92 -166.79 -1.64
C GLU A 359 4.72 -166.44 -2.91
N LYS A 360 4.08 -166.35 -4.09
CA LYS A 360 4.70 -165.68 -5.24
C LYS A 360 4.68 -164.16 -5.10
N VAL A 361 3.69 -163.65 -4.37
CA VAL A 361 3.71 -162.29 -3.85
C VAL A 361 4.90 -162.09 -2.91
N ASN A 362 5.38 -163.04 -2.10
CA ASN A 362 6.52 -162.82 -1.19
C ASN A 362 7.86 -162.54 -1.92
N SER A 363 8.15 -163.22 -3.04
CA SER A 363 9.41 -162.99 -3.78
C SER A 363 9.30 -161.81 -4.74
N LEU A 364 8.14 -161.62 -5.38
CA LEU A 364 7.84 -160.38 -6.07
C LEU A 364 7.78 -159.21 -5.10
N GLU A 365 7.33 -159.39 -3.86
CA GLU A 365 7.34 -158.43 -2.75
C GLU A 365 8.76 -158.10 -2.36
N GLU A 366 9.70 -159.04 -2.31
CA GLU A 366 11.06 -158.67 -1.91
C GLU A 366 11.78 -157.84 -2.99
N GLN A 367 11.43 -158.06 -4.27
CA GLN A 367 11.90 -157.22 -5.37
C GLN A 367 11.12 -155.90 -5.45
N LEU A 368 9.79 -155.95 -5.26
CA LEU A 368 8.87 -154.81 -5.20
C LEU A 368 9.17 -153.93 -4.00
N LYS A 369 9.50 -154.46 -2.82
CA LYS A 369 9.94 -153.69 -1.63
C LYS A 369 11.25 -152.97 -1.91
N ARG A 370 12.18 -153.57 -2.66
CA ARG A 370 13.41 -152.85 -3.08
C ARG A 370 13.11 -151.75 -4.09
N SER A 371 12.25 -151.99 -5.09
CA SER A 371 11.84 -150.94 -6.02
C SER A 371 10.95 -149.88 -5.37
N GLU A 372 10.08 -150.25 -4.43
CA GLU A 372 9.24 -149.36 -3.63
C GLU A 372 10.07 -148.53 -2.67
N LEU A 373 11.12 -149.07 -2.05
CA LEU A 373 12.03 -148.28 -1.23
C LEU A 373 12.81 -147.28 -2.10
N CYS A 374 13.23 -147.70 -3.30
CA CYS A 374 13.84 -146.80 -4.28
C CYS A 374 12.87 -145.74 -4.81
N LEU A 375 11.59 -146.10 -5.00
CA LEU A 375 10.53 -145.22 -5.51
C LEU A 375 9.99 -144.31 -4.39
N LYS A 376 9.93 -144.77 -3.14
CA LYS A 376 9.67 -143.94 -1.95
C LYS A 376 10.77 -142.92 -1.78
N HIS A 377 12.05 -143.32 -1.77
CA HIS A 377 13.17 -142.36 -1.72
C HIS A 377 13.16 -141.40 -2.93
N ALA A 378 12.78 -141.86 -4.13
CA ALA A 378 12.66 -140.98 -5.29
C ALA A 378 11.46 -140.02 -5.20
N ASN A 379 10.33 -140.45 -4.63
CA ASN A 379 9.16 -139.62 -4.36
C ASN A 379 9.46 -138.62 -3.24
N GLU A 380 10.01 -139.05 -2.10
CA GLU A 380 10.46 -138.22 -0.99
C GLU A 380 11.41 -137.13 -1.49
N PHE A 381 12.42 -137.49 -2.29
CA PHE A 381 13.34 -136.51 -2.91
C PHE A 381 12.67 -135.60 -3.97
N ASN A 382 11.63 -136.06 -4.66
CA ASN A 382 10.88 -135.24 -5.61
C ASN A 382 9.84 -134.34 -4.90
N GLU A 383 9.31 -134.77 -3.76
CA GLU A 383 8.47 -134.00 -2.84
C GLU A 383 9.32 -132.90 -2.17
N ASP A 384 10.52 -133.20 -1.67
CA ASP A 384 11.53 -132.22 -1.22
C ASP A 384 11.81 -131.15 -2.29
N ILE A 385 12.07 -131.58 -3.54
CA ILE A 385 12.31 -130.66 -4.66
C ILE A 385 11.07 -129.84 -4.99
N GLN A 386 9.88 -130.43 -4.94
CA GLN A 386 8.63 -129.74 -5.27
C GLN A 386 8.21 -128.76 -4.16
N GLU A 387 8.51 -129.05 -2.90
CA GLU A 387 8.38 -128.13 -1.77
C GLU A 387 9.36 -126.95 -1.94
N GLN A 388 10.65 -127.21 -2.19
CA GLN A 388 11.65 -126.16 -2.49
C GLN A 388 11.28 -125.29 -3.71
N LEU A 389 10.69 -125.88 -4.76
CA LEU A 389 10.20 -125.13 -5.91
C LEU A 389 9.02 -124.23 -5.54
N SER A 390 8.11 -124.69 -4.68
CA SER A 390 6.99 -123.88 -4.18
C SER A 390 7.41 -122.78 -3.21
N GLU A 391 8.42 -123.02 -2.37
CA GLU A 391 9.08 -121.97 -1.57
C GLU A 391 9.71 -120.92 -2.50
N LEU A 392 10.43 -121.35 -3.54
CA LEU A 392 11.07 -120.45 -4.50
C LEU A 392 10.04 -119.65 -5.32
N GLU A 393 8.92 -120.25 -5.72
CA GLU A 393 7.83 -119.57 -6.43
C GLU A 393 7.14 -118.52 -5.53
N ASN A 394 6.94 -118.83 -4.24
CA ASN A 394 6.43 -117.89 -3.24
C ASN A 394 7.43 -116.74 -2.97
N ILE A 395 8.74 -117.03 -2.94
CA ILE A 395 9.81 -116.01 -2.87
C ILE A 395 9.81 -115.12 -4.12
N VAL A 396 9.54 -115.67 -5.32
CA VAL A 396 9.46 -114.91 -6.57
C VAL A 396 8.24 -113.98 -6.60
N GLU A 397 7.06 -114.46 -6.22
CA GLU A 397 5.85 -113.62 -6.22
C GLU A 397 5.92 -112.54 -5.12
N THR A 398 6.45 -112.85 -3.93
CA THR A 398 6.71 -111.82 -2.90
C THR A 398 7.80 -110.82 -3.29
N LEU A 399 8.84 -111.23 -4.03
CA LEU A 399 9.82 -110.28 -4.60
C LEU A 399 9.18 -109.35 -5.63
N LYS A 400 8.26 -109.87 -6.45
CA LYS A 400 7.53 -109.13 -7.48
C LYS A 400 6.55 -108.11 -6.88
N ASP A 401 5.82 -108.47 -5.82
CA ASP A 401 5.01 -107.52 -5.04
C ASP A 401 5.89 -106.40 -4.44
N ASN A 402 7.04 -106.76 -3.85
CA ASN A 402 8.02 -105.78 -3.35
C ASN A 402 8.57 -104.86 -4.45
N ILE A 403 8.69 -105.35 -5.70
CA ILE A 403 9.07 -104.54 -6.86
C ILE A 403 7.95 -103.56 -7.22
N TYR A 404 6.69 -103.98 -7.30
CA TYR A 404 5.57 -103.07 -7.57
C TYR A 404 5.39 -102.00 -6.47
N GLU A 405 5.60 -102.34 -5.20
CA GLU A 405 5.64 -101.33 -4.14
C GLU A 405 6.85 -100.39 -4.28
N ALA A 406 8.01 -100.88 -4.71
CA ALA A 406 9.20 -100.05 -4.90
C ALA A 406 9.05 -99.10 -6.11
N GLU A 407 8.45 -99.58 -7.20
CA GLU A 407 8.15 -98.84 -8.42
C GLU A 407 7.13 -97.73 -8.14
N SER A 408 5.99 -98.05 -7.53
CA SER A 408 5.00 -97.02 -7.13
C SER A 408 5.54 -96.03 -6.09
N ARG A 409 6.40 -96.47 -5.15
CA ARG A 409 7.13 -95.54 -4.26
C ARG A 409 8.12 -94.65 -5.00
N ALA A 410 8.71 -95.11 -6.11
CA ALA A 410 9.59 -94.31 -6.96
C ALA A 410 8.78 -93.29 -7.80
N GLU A 411 7.67 -93.69 -8.42
CA GLU A 411 6.77 -92.78 -9.14
C GLU A 411 6.25 -91.64 -8.23
N ILE A 412 5.85 -91.97 -7.00
CA ILE A 412 5.43 -90.97 -5.98
C ILE A 412 6.59 -90.04 -5.59
N ALA A 413 7.83 -90.53 -5.60
CA ALA A 413 9.01 -89.70 -5.32
C ALA A 413 9.34 -88.78 -6.50
N GLU A 414 9.29 -89.28 -7.74
CA GLU A 414 9.52 -88.48 -8.96
C GLU A 414 8.47 -87.37 -9.11
N ALA A 415 7.18 -87.69 -8.89
CA ALA A 415 6.10 -86.70 -8.92
C ALA A 415 6.27 -85.59 -7.85
N LYS A 416 6.84 -85.93 -6.68
CA LYS A 416 7.20 -84.94 -5.66
C LYS A 416 8.43 -84.12 -6.04
N VAL A 417 9.39 -84.70 -6.76
CA VAL A 417 10.57 -83.99 -7.28
C VAL A 417 10.19 -83.02 -8.40
N THR A 418 9.26 -83.37 -9.30
CA THR A 418 8.74 -82.41 -10.30
C THR A 418 8.00 -81.27 -9.62
N GLN A 419 7.07 -81.56 -8.68
CA GLN A 419 6.34 -80.52 -7.94
C GLN A 419 7.27 -79.60 -7.13
N LEU A 420 8.35 -80.13 -6.53
CA LEU A 420 9.39 -79.35 -5.88
C LEU A 420 10.24 -78.54 -6.87
N THR A 421 10.39 -78.99 -8.11
CA THR A 421 11.11 -78.24 -9.16
C THR A 421 10.25 -77.08 -9.66
N ASP A 422 8.97 -77.32 -9.92
CA ASP A 422 8.01 -76.30 -10.37
C ASP A 422 7.85 -75.19 -9.32
N THR A 423 7.66 -75.54 -8.04
CA THR A 423 7.56 -74.55 -6.95
C THR A 423 8.87 -73.79 -6.69
N ASN A 424 10.04 -74.41 -6.92
CA ASN A 424 11.32 -73.67 -6.89
C ASN A 424 11.47 -72.70 -8.09
N LEU A 425 10.86 -73.01 -9.24
CA LEU A 425 10.80 -72.09 -10.38
C LEU A 425 9.94 -70.86 -10.04
N GLU A 426 8.71 -71.07 -9.55
CA GLU A 426 7.80 -69.99 -9.13
C GLU A 426 8.43 -69.07 -8.08
N LEU A 427 9.05 -69.64 -7.04
CA LEU A 427 9.79 -68.88 -6.02
C LEU A 427 10.97 -68.10 -6.61
N THR A 428 11.65 -68.64 -7.62
CA THR A 428 12.75 -67.95 -8.31
C THR A 428 12.24 -66.77 -9.15
N GLU A 429 11.08 -66.90 -9.80
CA GLU A 429 10.44 -65.80 -10.52
C GLU A 429 9.94 -64.70 -9.57
N GLU A 430 9.30 -65.06 -8.45
CA GLU A 430 8.87 -64.10 -7.42
C GLU A 430 10.06 -63.35 -6.81
N ILE A 431 11.17 -64.03 -6.50
CA ILE A 431 12.41 -63.38 -6.04
C ILE A 431 12.95 -62.38 -7.07
N ASN A 432 12.92 -62.70 -8.36
CA ASN A 432 13.35 -61.80 -9.42
C ASN A 432 12.40 -60.60 -9.60
N PHE A 433 11.09 -60.80 -9.42
CA PHE A 433 10.11 -59.71 -9.43
C PHE A 433 10.30 -58.77 -8.22
N LEU A 434 10.45 -59.32 -7.01
CA LEU A 434 10.74 -58.56 -5.78
C LEU A 434 12.05 -57.77 -5.88
N LYS A 435 13.09 -58.36 -6.47
CA LYS A 435 14.37 -57.69 -6.74
C LYS A 435 14.22 -56.54 -7.74
N SER A 436 13.48 -56.74 -8.83
CA SER A 436 13.17 -55.70 -9.82
C SER A 436 12.35 -54.55 -9.21
N SER A 437 11.39 -54.89 -8.32
CA SER A 437 10.63 -53.93 -7.52
C SER A 437 11.55 -53.12 -6.60
N ALA A 438 12.47 -53.77 -5.87
CA ALA A 438 13.45 -53.12 -5.01
C ALA A 438 14.37 -52.15 -5.77
N ASP A 439 14.87 -52.54 -6.96
CA ASP A 439 15.66 -51.64 -7.82
C ASP A 439 14.84 -50.44 -8.33
N SER A 440 13.53 -50.60 -8.55
CA SER A 440 12.63 -49.46 -8.86
C SER A 440 12.43 -48.55 -7.64
N ASN A 441 12.32 -49.13 -6.45
CA ASN A 441 12.07 -48.39 -5.21
C ASN A 441 13.33 -47.65 -4.74
N ASN A 442 14.53 -48.22 -4.88
CA ASN A 442 15.80 -47.52 -4.67
C ASN A 442 15.94 -46.29 -5.56
N LYS A 443 15.49 -46.36 -6.83
CA LYS A 443 15.46 -45.20 -7.75
C LYS A 443 14.47 -44.13 -7.30
N LYS A 444 13.28 -44.53 -6.81
CA LYS A 444 12.29 -43.59 -6.22
C LYS A 444 12.83 -42.94 -4.94
N VAL A 445 13.47 -43.71 -4.04
CA VAL A 445 14.10 -43.18 -2.83
C VAL A 445 15.17 -42.16 -3.18
N SER A 446 16.07 -42.46 -4.12
CA SER A 446 17.10 -41.50 -4.55
C SER A 446 16.53 -40.24 -5.22
N LEU A 447 15.40 -40.34 -5.92
CA LEU A 447 14.66 -39.18 -6.43
C LEU A 447 14.10 -38.32 -5.29
N LEU A 448 13.46 -38.95 -4.30
CA LEU A 448 12.90 -38.28 -3.12
C LEU A 448 14.01 -37.64 -2.26
N GLU A 449 15.14 -38.31 -2.05
CA GLU A 449 16.33 -37.75 -1.37
C GLU A 449 16.93 -36.53 -2.10
N LYS A 450 16.75 -36.45 -3.43
CA LYS A 450 17.13 -35.27 -4.21
C LYS A 450 16.10 -34.15 -4.04
N GLN A 451 14.80 -34.46 -4.10
CA GLN A 451 13.72 -33.49 -3.91
C GLN A 451 13.72 -32.90 -2.49
N VAL A 452 13.95 -33.71 -1.46
CA VAL A 452 14.06 -33.25 -0.06
C VAL A 452 15.20 -32.24 0.08
N ARG A 453 16.39 -32.53 -0.45
CA ARG A 453 17.53 -31.60 -0.39
C ARG A 453 17.31 -30.32 -1.18
N GLU A 454 16.61 -30.39 -2.32
CA GLU A 454 16.23 -29.20 -3.09
C GLU A 454 15.26 -28.30 -2.29
N LEU A 455 14.22 -28.89 -1.70
CA LEU A 455 13.27 -28.18 -0.84
C LEU A 455 13.93 -27.61 0.42
N GLU A 456 14.89 -28.33 1.01
CA GLU A 456 15.66 -27.88 2.17
C GLU A 456 16.56 -26.68 1.82
N ILE A 457 17.18 -26.67 0.62
CA ILE A 457 17.90 -25.49 0.09
C ILE A 457 16.96 -24.31 -0.14
N GLN A 458 15.79 -24.54 -0.75
CA GLN A 458 14.77 -23.49 -0.97
C GLN A 458 14.24 -22.92 0.36
N GLN A 459 14.07 -23.77 1.39
CA GLN A 459 13.70 -23.34 2.73
C GLN A 459 14.77 -22.45 3.35
N GLN A 460 16.06 -22.79 3.24
CA GLN A 460 17.15 -21.93 3.73
C GLN A 460 17.23 -20.62 2.95
N HIS A 461 17.03 -20.63 1.63
CA HIS A 461 16.99 -19.40 0.82
C HIS A 461 15.82 -18.48 1.23
N SER A 462 14.62 -19.05 1.41
CA SER A 462 13.44 -18.33 1.92
C SER A 462 13.69 -17.75 3.32
N LYS A 463 14.30 -18.53 4.21
CA LYS A 463 14.68 -18.09 5.56
C LYS A 463 15.68 -16.93 5.52
N VAL A 464 16.77 -17.03 4.75
CA VAL A 464 17.77 -15.95 4.61
C VAL A 464 17.15 -14.70 3.98
N SER A 465 16.28 -14.86 2.98
CA SER A 465 15.52 -13.73 2.41
C SER A 465 14.61 -13.05 3.44
N SER A 466 13.99 -13.83 4.33
CA SER A 466 13.17 -13.32 5.43
C SER A 466 14.03 -12.56 6.46
N GLU A 467 15.13 -13.14 6.92
CA GLU A 467 16.08 -12.52 7.86
C GLU A 467 16.67 -11.21 7.30
N VAL A 468 17.05 -11.18 6.02
CA VAL A 468 17.49 -9.95 5.33
C VAL A 468 16.39 -8.89 5.26
N SER A 469 15.13 -9.29 5.00
CA SER A 469 14.01 -8.34 4.96
C SER A 469 13.64 -7.79 6.35
N GLN A 470 13.75 -8.61 7.40
CA GLN A 470 13.58 -8.17 8.78
C GLN A 470 14.66 -7.17 9.18
N GLU A 471 15.92 -7.41 8.80
CA GLU A 471 17.02 -6.49 9.12
C GLU A 471 16.92 -5.17 8.32
N GLN A 472 16.44 -5.21 7.08
CA GLN A 472 16.06 -4.00 6.35
C GLN A 472 14.95 -3.22 7.07
N GLN A 473 13.95 -3.90 7.61
CA GLN A 473 12.88 -3.26 8.39
C GLN A 473 13.39 -2.67 9.72
N ASN A 474 14.28 -3.39 10.44
CA ASN A 474 14.95 -2.89 11.64
C ASN A 474 15.73 -1.59 11.36
N MET A 475 16.49 -1.58 10.26
CA MET A 475 17.28 -0.43 9.80
C MET A 475 16.39 0.77 9.42
N LEU A 476 15.24 0.51 8.77
CA LEU A 476 14.24 1.54 8.48
C LEU A 476 13.62 2.11 9.76
N TYR A 477 13.29 1.29 10.76
CA TYR A 477 12.78 1.79 12.05
C TYR A 477 13.80 2.67 12.78
N SER A 478 15.09 2.31 12.78
CA SER A 478 16.14 3.16 13.33
C SER A 478 16.21 4.52 12.61
N ALA A 479 16.18 4.52 11.28
CA ALA A 479 16.22 5.74 10.48
C ALA A 479 14.96 6.62 10.66
N ILE A 480 13.79 6.01 10.88
CA ILE A 480 12.55 6.74 11.22
C ILE A 480 12.70 7.42 12.59
N TRP A 481 13.20 6.70 13.60
CA TRP A 481 13.40 7.23 14.96
C TRP A 481 14.41 8.40 15.00
N ASP A 482 15.49 8.31 14.20
CA ASP A 482 16.44 9.42 14.01
C ASP A 482 15.74 10.65 13.37
N MET A 483 14.85 10.44 12.40
CA MET A 483 14.07 11.52 11.78
C MET A 483 13.01 12.11 12.72
N GLU A 484 12.33 11.29 13.53
CA GLU A 484 11.39 11.77 14.56
C GLU A 484 12.10 12.65 15.60
N THR A 485 13.28 12.22 16.05
CA THR A 485 14.13 12.98 16.97
C THR A 485 14.57 14.31 16.35
N LEU A 486 14.96 14.33 15.08
CA LEU A 486 15.31 15.55 14.34
C LEU A 486 14.09 16.48 14.15
N ILE A 487 12.91 15.91 13.88
CA ILE A 487 11.66 16.67 13.75
C ILE A 487 11.31 17.37 15.07
N GLU A 488 11.49 16.72 16.22
CA GLU A 488 11.19 17.32 17.52
C GLU A 488 12.20 18.42 17.92
N ASP A 489 13.49 18.20 17.65
CA ASP A 489 14.52 19.24 17.75
C ASP A 489 14.19 20.46 16.86
N LEU A 490 13.77 20.23 15.61
CA LEU A 490 13.36 21.30 14.70
C LEU A 490 12.09 22.03 15.18
N LYS A 491 11.06 21.33 15.68
CA LYS A 491 9.89 21.98 16.31
C LYS A 491 10.30 22.89 17.47
N SER A 492 11.18 22.40 18.36
CA SER A 492 11.66 23.19 19.50
C SER A 492 12.41 24.46 19.07
N LYS A 493 13.16 24.37 17.95
CA LYS A 493 13.87 25.49 17.34
C LYS A 493 12.92 26.47 16.65
N VAL A 494 11.86 25.99 16.01
CA VAL A 494 10.81 26.83 15.40
C VAL A 494 10.07 27.61 16.48
N SER A 495 9.52 26.97 17.52
CA SER A 495 8.85 27.67 18.63
C SER A 495 9.79 28.68 19.31
N LYS A 496 11.07 28.34 19.51
CA LYS A 496 12.07 29.27 20.07
C LYS A 496 12.43 30.44 19.14
N ALA A 497 12.17 30.33 17.83
CA ALA A 497 12.32 31.43 16.88
C ALA A 497 11.02 32.25 16.77
N GLU A 498 9.86 31.60 16.88
CA GLU A 498 8.52 32.19 16.89
C GLU A 498 8.33 33.13 18.07
N ASN A 499 8.54 32.64 19.31
CA ASN A 499 8.47 33.47 20.54
C ASN A 499 9.45 34.65 20.52
N LYS A 500 10.59 34.52 19.82
CA LYS A 500 11.53 35.63 19.61
C LYS A 500 11.02 36.64 18.60
N THR A 501 10.36 36.17 17.53
CA THR A 501 9.80 37.01 16.47
C THR A 501 8.65 37.82 17.02
N GLU A 502 7.72 37.17 17.73
CA GLU A 502 6.63 37.79 18.51
C GLU A 502 7.17 38.86 19.47
N SER A 503 8.16 38.52 20.30
CA SER A 503 8.77 39.50 21.21
C SER A 503 9.46 40.68 20.48
N THR A 504 10.03 40.48 19.29
CA THR A 504 10.52 41.61 18.48
C THR A 504 9.41 42.41 17.81
N GLU A 505 8.27 41.79 17.49
CA GLU A 505 7.10 42.46 16.94
C GLU A 505 6.43 43.36 18.00
N GLU A 506 6.29 42.89 19.24
CA GLU A 506 5.89 43.71 20.39
C GLU A 506 6.77 44.97 20.54
N GLN A 507 8.10 44.80 20.48
CA GLN A 507 9.04 45.93 20.56
C GLN A 507 8.90 46.88 19.35
N CYS A 508 8.65 46.36 18.16
CA CYS A 508 8.37 47.19 16.98
C CYS A 508 7.04 47.97 17.09
N ILE A 509 6.01 47.38 17.70
CA ILE A 509 4.73 48.06 17.97
C ILE A 509 4.96 49.22 18.95
N ILE A 510 5.65 48.99 20.07
CA ILE A 510 5.98 50.02 21.07
C ILE A 510 6.83 51.15 20.46
N LEU A 511 7.82 50.81 19.62
CA LEU A 511 8.63 51.80 18.91
C LEU A 511 7.81 52.60 17.87
N SER A 512 6.83 51.97 17.22
CA SER A 512 5.91 52.64 16.29
C SER A 512 4.99 53.64 17.02
N GLU A 513 4.40 53.23 18.14
CA GLU A 513 3.52 54.08 18.96
C GLU A 513 4.27 55.27 19.57
N THR A 514 5.45 55.04 20.16
CA THR A 514 6.27 56.13 20.72
C THR A 514 6.79 57.09 19.64
N ASN A 515 7.16 56.59 18.45
CA ASN A 515 7.51 57.44 17.32
C ASN A 515 6.30 58.25 16.78
N MET A 516 5.09 57.67 16.79
CA MET A 516 3.86 58.41 16.48
C MET A 516 3.61 59.54 17.49
N GLU A 517 3.81 59.31 18.79
CA GLU A 517 3.62 60.36 19.81
C GLU A 517 4.66 61.47 19.68
N LEU A 518 5.94 61.15 19.49
CA LEU A 518 6.98 62.12 19.17
C LEU A 518 6.68 62.91 17.89
N GLY A 519 6.04 62.27 16.90
CA GLY A 519 5.51 62.93 15.71
C GLY A 519 4.44 63.98 16.00
N LYS A 520 3.49 63.66 16.91
CA LYS A 520 2.48 64.62 17.40
C LYS A 520 3.15 65.79 18.11
N GLU A 521 4.06 65.53 19.07
CA GLU A 521 4.80 66.56 19.79
C GLU A 521 5.60 67.48 18.87
N LEU A 522 6.32 66.93 17.89
CA LEU A 522 7.05 67.71 16.89
C LEU A 522 6.13 68.59 16.04
N SER A 523 4.93 68.10 15.69
CA SER A 523 3.93 68.89 14.95
C SER A 523 3.39 70.06 15.78
N PHE A 524 3.15 69.84 17.08
CA PHE A 524 2.72 70.86 18.04
C PHE A 524 3.82 71.88 18.32
N LEU A 525 5.06 71.44 18.50
CA LEU A 525 6.21 72.34 18.65
C LEU A 525 6.43 73.18 17.39
N ARG A 526 6.29 72.59 16.20
CA ARG A 526 6.41 73.30 14.92
C ARG A 526 5.30 74.34 14.72
N SER A 527 4.05 74.04 15.09
CA SER A 527 2.96 75.02 15.01
C SER A 527 3.14 76.15 16.02
N ARG A 528 3.60 75.84 17.25
CA ARG A 528 3.96 76.85 18.26
C ARG A 528 5.10 77.76 17.81
N VAL A 529 6.16 77.21 17.21
CA VAL A 529 7.27 77.99 16.65
C VAL A 529 6.77 78.93 15.54
N LYS A 530 5.94 78.44 14.61
CA LYS A 530 5.36 79.28 13.55
C LYS A 530 4.49 80.43 14.09
N SER A 531 3.74 80.20 15.16
CA SER A 531 2.97 81.26 15.83
C SER A 531 3.87 82.30 16.51
N LEU A 532 5.00 81.88 17.09
CA LEU A 532 6.00 82.80 17.67
C LEU A 532 6.75 83.60 16.59
N GLU A 533 7.04 82.98 15.45
CA GLU A 533 7.66 83.62 14.28
C GLU A 533 6.76 84.74 13.72
N VAL A 534 5.46 84.45 13.50
CA VAL A 534 4.47 85.47 13.10
C VAL A 534 4.34 86.59 14.13
N ALA A 535 4.35 86.27 15.43
CA ALA A 535 4.30 87.28 16.50
C ALA A 535 5.57 88.16 16.54
N LEU A 536 6.75 87.56 16.28
CA LEU A 536 8.02 88.27 16.20
C LEU A 536 8.05 89.22 14.99
N ASP A 537 7.59 88.77 13.82
CA ASP A 537 7.47 89.61 12.63
C ASP A 537 6.46 90.74 12.83
N GLN A 538 5.31 90.47 13.46
CA GLN A 538 4.34 91.52 13.79
C GLN A 538 4.94 92.54 14.76
N ALA A 539 5.68 92.11 15.78
CA ALA A 539 6.36 93.00 16.72
C ALA A 539 7.49 93.80 16.05
N ASN A 540 8.24 93.22 15.13
CA ASN A 540 9.30 93.89 14.39
C ASN A 540 8.74 94.91 13.39
N ASN A 541 7.67 94.58 12.67
CA ASN A 541 6.96 95.51 11.79
C ASN A 541 6.33 96.67 12.59
N SER A 542 5.76 96.40 13.77
CA SER A 542 5.26 97.44 14.68
C SER A 542 6.38 98.37 15.17
N LYS A 543 7.52 97.83 15.61
CA LYS A 543 8.71 98.62 15.98
C LYS A 543 9.22 99.46 14.81
N ALA A 544 9.26 98.92 13.60
CA ALA A 544 9.70 99.63 12.40
C ALA A 544 8.72 100.75 11.97
N ALA A 545 7.41 100.55 12.15
CA ALA A 545 6.41 101.59 11.96
C ALA A 545 6.55 102.70 13.01
N GLY A 546 6.67 102.35 14.29
CA GLY A 546 6.93 103.30 15.38
C GLY A 546 8.22 104.09 15.20
N ALA A 547 9.30 103.46 14.71
CA ALA A 547 10.55 104.16 14.39
C ALA A 547 10.38 105.20 13.27
N LYS A 548 9.58 104.92 12.23
CA LYS A 548 9.23 105.89 11.17
C LYS A 548 8.36 107.03 11.70
N GLU A 549 7.43 106.73 12.61
CA GLU A 549 6.60 107.74 13.27
C GLU A 549 7.44 108.65 14.18
N ILE A 550 8.41 108.08 14.90
CA ILE A 550 9.37 108.82 15.72
C ILE A 550 10.24 109.71 14.84
N ASP A 551 10.78 109.24 13.71
CA ASP A 551 11.53 110.09 12.77
C ASP A 551 10.69 111.27 12.26
N LEU A 552 9.44 111.03 11.85
CA LEU A 552 8.51 112.10 11.43
C LEU A 552 8.26 113.12 12.56
N LYS A 553 8.01 112.66 13.79
CA LYS A 553 7.84 113.53 14.97
C LYS A 553 9.11 114.31 15.29
N THR A 554 10.28 113.67 15.28
CA THR A 554 11.59 114.29 15.49
C THR A 554 11.89 115.34 14.44
N ARG A 555 11.55 115.08 13.17
CA ARG A 555 11.69 116.03 12.05
C ARG A 555 10.78 117.25 12.22
N LEU A 556 9.51 117.05 12.56
CA LEU A 556 8.57 118.14 12.84
C LEU A 556 9.02 119.00 14.05
N ILE A 557 9.53 118.37 15.11
CA ILE A 557 10.14 119.06 16.25
C ILE A 557 11.38 119.84 15.81
N MET A 558 12.25 119.25 14.99
CA MET A 558 13.44 119.93 14.45
C MET A 558 13.08 121.14 13.58
N ASP A 559 12.03 121.04 12.76
CA ASP A 559 11.56 122.12 11.89
C ASP A 559 10.93 123.27 12.69
N THR A 560 10.12 122.97 13.71
CA THR A 560 9.56 123.97 14.62
C THR A 560 10.62 124.62 15.51
N VAL A 561 11.61 123.86 16.01
CA VAL A 561 12.79 124.40 16.72
C VAL A 561 13.61 125.29 15.79
N ARG A 562 13.77 124.93 14.50
CA ARG A 562 14.47 125.77 13.51
C ARG A 562 13.71 127.07 13.23
N GLN A 563 12.38 127.06 13.22
CA GLN A 563 11.60 128.30 13.12
C GLN A 563 11.73 129.15 14.39
N LEU A 564 11.59 128.55 15.58
CA LEU A 564 11.81 129.24 16.86
C LEU A 564 13.21 129.86 16.97
N ALA A 565 14.24 129.22 16.42
CA ALA A 565 15.59 129.76 16.36
C ALA A 565 15.66 131.03 15.47
N LYS A 566 15.00 131.03 14.31
CA LYS A 566 14.90 132.21 13.42
C LYS A 566 14.12 133.35 14.07
N GLU A 567 12.99 133.08 14.72
CA GLU A 567 12.23 134.12 15.43
C GLU A 567 13.06 134.70 16.59
N ARG A 568 13.78 133.86 17.33
CA ARG A 568 14.71 134.30 18.39
C ARG A 568 15.84 135.16 17.83
N GLU A 569 16.42 134.79 16.69
CA GLU A 569 17.43 135.61 16.00
C GLU A 569 16.85 136.93 15.52
N HIS A 570 15.64 136.94 14.95
CA HIS A 570 14.94 138.16 14.52
C HIS A 570 14.68 139.10 15.71
N ILE A 571 14.14 138.59 16.81
CA ILE A 571 13.93 139.34 18.06
C ILE A 571 15.27 139.85 18.63
N GLN A 572 16.34 139.04 18.58
CA GLN A 572 17.66 139.46 19.05
C GLN A 572 18.27 140.57 18.17
N ASN A 573 18.03 140.55 16.85
CA ASN A 573 18.42 141.61 15.93
C ASN A 573 17.59 142.90 16.10
N GLN A 574 16.29 142.78 16.40
CA GLN A 574 15.46 143.92 16.81
C GLN A 574 15.96 144.52 18.12
N LEU A 575 16.23 143.70 19.15
CA LEU A 575 16.77 144.14 20.43
C LEU A 575 18.16 144.79 20.28
N PHE A 576 19.04 144.26 19.42
CA PHE A 576 20.34 144.88 19.14
C PHE A 576 20.18 146.24 18.44
N SER A 577 19.22 146.36 17.52
CA SER A 577 18.89 147.62 16.84
C SER A 577 18.37 148.68 17.84
N LEU A 578 17.40 148.30 18.68
CA LEU A 578 16.88 149.14 19.77
C LEU A 578 17.95 149.47 20.82
N THR A 579 18.88 148.55 21.11
CA THR A 579 19.99 148.81 22.04
C THR A 579 21.01 149.78 21.45
N ARG A 580 21.27 149.69 20.14
CA ARG A 580 22.11 150.65 19.41
C ARG A 580 21.46 152.03 19.33
N GLU A 581 20.15 152.09 19.09
CA GLU A 581 19.39 153.34 19.10
C GLU A 581 19.36 153.97 20.50
N ASN A 582 19.04 153.20 21.54
CA ASN A 582 19.13 153.65 22.93
C ASN A 582 20.54 154.12 23.31
N LYS A 583 21.60 153.42 22.87
CA LYS A 583 22.97 153.90 23.06
C LYS A 583 23.17 155.26 22.38
N LEU A 584 22.71 155.44 21.15
CA LEU A 584 22.83 156.70 20.39
C LEU A 584 21.99 157.83 21.02
N LEU A 585 20.83 157.52 21.62
CA LEU A 585 20.02 158.47 22.41
C LEU A 585 20.71 158.86 23.73
N VAL A 586 21.34 157.90 24.43
CA VAL A 586 22.18 158.16 25.61
C VAL A 586 23.42 158.98 25.25
N GLU A 587 24.02 158.74 24.08
CA GLU A 587 25.16 159.50 23.56
C GLU A 587 24.74 160.92 23.15
N LYS A 588 23.55 161.10 22.55
CA LYS A 588 22.93 162.42 22.34
C LYS A 588 22.67 163.15 23.66
N LEU A 589 22.13 162.48 24.68
CA LEU A 589 21.95 163.04 26.03
C LEU A 589 23.29 163.42 26.69
N ARG A 590 24.35 162.64 26.45
CA ARG A 590 25.70 162.92 26.96
C ARG A 590 26.35 164.10 26.25
N ASN A 591 26.18 164.22 24.94
CA ASN A 591 26.76 165.29 24.14
C ASN A 591 25.98 166.62 24.31
N ALA A 592 24.66 166.56 24.51
CA ALA A 592 23.86 167.69 24.98
C ALA A 592 24.26 168.18 26.38
N LYS A 593 25.01 167.37 27.15
CA LYS A 593 25.53 167.72 28.48
C LYS A 593 26.94 168.34 28.45
N SER A 594 27.59 168.45 27.28
CA SER A 594 28.96 169.02 27.16
C SER A 594 29.03 170.47 26.67
N GLU A 595 27.95 171.05 26.11
CA GLU A 595 27.95 172.41 25.54
C GLU A 595 27.13 173.45 26.32
N ALA A 596 26.77 173.15 27.58
CA ALA A 596 26.23 174.11 28.53
C ALA A 596 27.09 174.13 29.80
N HIS A 597 27.57 175.31 30.21
CA HIS A 597 28.63 175.43 31.22
C HIS A 597 28.13 176.02 32.56
N THR A 598 28.95 175.81 33.61
CA THR A 598 28.91 176.49 34.93
C THR A 598 27.96 175.91 36.03
N ILE A 599 28.41 176.05 37.29
CA ILE A 599 27.66 176.01 38.57
C ILE A 599 27.42 174.63 39.27
N ILE A 600 28.40 174.25 40.10
CA ILE A 600 28.30 173.95 41.56
C ILE A 600 27.78 172.58 42.13
N HIS A 601 28.59 172.09 43.08
CA HIS A 601 28.33 171.22 44.28
C HIS A 601 28.51 169.68 44.31
N LYS A 602 28.77 169.23 45.56
CA LYS A 602 29.06 167.89 46.11
C LYS A 602 27.81 166.98 46.10
N TYR A 603 27.80 165.67 46.39
CA TYR A 603 28.52 164.87 47.44
C TYR A 603 28.35 163.34 47.18
N GLY A 604 29.17 162.48 47.81
CA GLY A 604 29.01 161.00 47.86
C GLY A 604 29.71 160.26 46.70
N ASP A 605 30.56 159.23 46.87
CA ASP A 605 30.93 158.33 47.99
C ASP A 605 29.91 157.25 48.41
N VAL A 606 30.43 156.13 48.95
CA VAL A 606 29.79 154.81 49.22
C VAL A 606 29.55 154.00 47.92
N ASP A 607 30.27 152.93 47.55
CA ASP A 607 30.84 151.75 48.27
C ASP A 607 29.79 150.72 48.77
N VAL A 608 30.26 149.56 49.24
CA VAL A 608 29.58 148.62 50.13
C VAL A 608 28.72 147.52 49.47
N LYS A 609 29.38 146.37 49.26
CA LYS A 609 28.88 144.98 49.41
C LYS A 609 27.94 144.41 48.33
N LYS A 610 27.61 143.10 48.29
CA LYS A 610 28.27 141.80 48.64
C LYS A 610 27.15 140.73 48.65
N VAL A 611 27.47 139.47 48.35
CA VAL A 611 26.69 138.27 48.79
C VAL A 611 25.36 138.04 48.02
N PRO A 612 24.83 136.78 47.96
CA PRO A 612 24.25 136.27 46.72
C PRO A 612 22.77 135.81 46.89
N PHE A 613 22.46 134.54 46.57
CA PHE A 613 21.13 133.93 46.48
C PHE A 613 20.33 134.39 45.23
N SER A 614 19.33 133.64 44.73
CA SER A 614 18.57 132.58 45.40
C SER A 614 18.50 131.23 44.68
N GLU A 615 18.69 130.21 45.48
CA GLU A 615 18.08 128.89 45.34
C GLU A 615 16.55 129.00 45.57
N SER A 616 15.74 128.25 44.83
CA SER A 616 14.31 128.09 45.12
C SER A 616 13.82 126.69 44.76
N ASN A 617 14.03 125.76 45.68
CA ASN A 617 13.31 124.49 45.68
C ASN A 617 11.82 124.76 45.92
N LEU A 618 10.94 123.99 45.27
CA LEU A 618 9.71 123.52 45.91
C LEU A 618 9.17 122.29 45.19
N SER A 619 9.20 121.17 45.91
CA SER A 619 8.48 119.93 45.62
C SER A 619 6.98 120.09 45.90
N ASN A 620 6.19 119.07 45.54
CA ASN A 620 5.34 118.26 46.45
C ASN A 620 4.46 117.29 45.61
N GLU A 621 4.48 115.97 45.87
CA GLU A 621 3.53 115.20 46.73
C GLU A 621 2.17 114.86 46.07
N THR A 622 1.48 113.73 46.30
CA THR A 622 1.75 112.42 46.96
C THR A 622 0.61 111.42 46.56
N PHE A 623 0.67 110.15 46.98
CA PHE A 623 -0.32 109.05 46.89
C PHE A 623 -0.45 108.29 45.55
N GLY A 624 -0.59 106.96 45.50
CA GLY A 624 -0.30 105.91 46.51
C GLY A 624 -1.51 105.16 47.12
N LYS A 625 -1.66 103.87 46.74
CA LYS A 625 -2.33 102.71 47.39
C LYS A 625 -2.01 101.47 46.53
N ALA A 626 -1.55 100.31 47.03
CA ALA A 626 -2.18 99.31 47.91
C ALA A 626 -3.34 98.56 47.19
N SER A 627 -3.21 97.25 46.92
CA SER A 627 -3.63 96.08 47.75
C SER A 627 -5.17 95.91 47.83
N GLU A 628 -5.78 94.70 47.82
CA GLU A 628 -5.25 93.32 47.93
C GLU A 628 -6.30 92.28 47.41
N GLU A 629 -5.92 90.99 47.30
CA GLU A 629 -6.78 89.77 47.21
C GLU A 629 -7.78 89.61 46.02
N ALA A 630 -8.26 88.42 45.63
CA ALA A 630 -8.14 87.07 46.23
C ALA A 630 -7.98 85.92 45.21
N MET A 631 -7.30 84.84 45.64
CA MET A 631 -7.49 83.39 45.37
C MET A 631 -8.12 82.87 44.05
N SER A 632 -7.61 81.79 43.44
CA SER A 632 -7.39 80.49 44.12
C SER A 632 -6.41 79.50 43.46
N LEU A 633 -5.89 78.62 44.34
CA LEU A 633 -5.29 77.28 44.22
C LEU A 633 -5.57 76.47 42.92
N SER A 634 -4.78 75.49 42.45
CA SER A 634 -3.54 74.78 42.90
C SER A 634 -3.07 73.84 41.73
N LYS A 635 -1.94 73.09 41.70
CA LYS A 635 -0.78 72.85 42.59
C LYS A 635 0.45 72.34 41.76
N SER A 636 1.63 72.26 42.38
CA SER A 636 2.81 71.42 42.03
C SER A 636 3.62 71.20 43.34
N SER A 637 4.56 70.26 43.57
CA SER A 637 5.34 69.32 42.74
C SER A 637 5.92 68.14 43.60
N GLN A 638 6.37 67.05 42.95
CA GLN A 638 7.52 66.13 43.27
C GLN A 638 7.81 65.53 44.68
N VAL A 639 8.05 64.19 44.72
CA VAL A 639 9.19 63.43 45.35
C VAL A 639 9.29 63.40 46.91
N ASP A 640 9.74 62.36 47.67
CA ASP A 640 10.48 61.08 47.43
C ASP A 640 9.94 59.88 48.31
N LYS A 641 10.69 58.75 48.34
CA LYS A 641 10.68 57.50 49.18
C LYS A 641 10.11 57.56 50.64
N ALA A 642 9.85 56.46 51.39
CA ALA A 642 10.48 55.12 51.40
C ALA A 642 9.72 54.00 52.19
N ILE A 643 10.20 52.74 52.04
CA ILE A 643 10.20 51.57 52.98
C ILE A 643 8.87 50.91 53.41
N GLU A 644 8.67 49.66 52.97
CA GLU A 644 8.49 48.40 53.74
C GLU A 644 8.32 47.25 52.70
N ASP A 645 9.14 46.22 52.49
CA ASP A 645 10.30 45.58 53.15
C ASP A 645 10.03 44.41 54.13
N ALA A 646 9.79 43.21 53.58
CA ALA A 646 9.95 41.90 54.23
C ALA A 646 10.19 40.80 53.17
N ASN A 647 10.95 39.74 53.50
CA ASN A 647 11.53 38.79 52.53
C ASN A 647 11.28 37.28 52.93
N PRO A 648 12.13 36.23 52.70
CA PRO A 648 11.66 35.01 52.01
C PRO A 648 11.96 33.68 52.76
N HIS A 649 12.36 32.63 52.00
CA HIS A 649 12.68 31.23 52.35
C HIS A 649 11.46 30.30 52.44
N GLU A 650 11.31 29.29 51.57
CA GLU A 650 12.10 28.05 51.42
C GLU A 650 11.81 27.02 52.53
N ILE A 651 11.12 25.94 52.16
CA ILE A 651 11.30 24.61 52.74
C ILE A 651 11.38 23.60 51.58
N GLU A 652 12.25 22.61 51.77
CA GLU A 652 12.49 21.46 50.89
C GLU A 652 11.23 20.59 50.72
N GLU A 653 11.17 19.84 49.61
CA GLU A 653 11.08 18.37 49.73
C GLU A 653 11.55 17.70 48.43
N GLY A 654 11.99 16.46 48.53
CA GLY A 654 12.47 15.67 47.40
C GLY A 654 12.48 14.17 47.73
N SER A 655 13.13 13.37 46.90
CA SER A 655 13.29 11.90 47.04
C SER A 655 12.02 11.09 46.65
N SER A 656 11.98 10.39 45.53
CA SER A 656 12.57 9.05 45.28
C SER A 656 11.64 7.86 45.59
N HIS A 657 11.42 7.03 44.55
CA HIS A 657 11.10 5.59 44.57
C HIS A 657 9.72 5.08 45.08
N HIS A 658 8.90 4.59 44.13
CA HIS A 658 8.61 3.15 43.86
C HIS A 658 8.39 2.16 45.05
N PRO A 659 7.62 1.06 44.82
CA PRO A 659 6.15 0.93 44.80
C PRO A 659 5.60 0.06 45.97
N THR A 660 4.26 0.01 46.14
CA THR A 660 3.50 -1.26 46.34
C THR A 660 1.99 -1.08 46.13
N ASP A 661 1.45 -1.88 45.19
CA ASP A 661 0.35 -2.83 45.38
C ASP A 661 -0.95 -2.45 46.15
N GLU A 662 -2.04 -2.22 45.40
CA GLU A 662 -3.42 -2.73 45.61
C GLU A 662 -4.22 -2.31 44.35
N SER A 663 -4.55 -3.16 43.36
CA SER A 663 -5.28 -4.43 43.37
C SER A 663 -6.76 -4.33 43.74
N CYS A 664 -7.57 -3.68 42.89
CA CYS A 664 -8.88 -4.20 42.39
C CYS A 664 -9.62 -3.19 41.48
N ASP A 665 -9.70 -3.47 40.17
CA ASP A 665 -10.95 -3.94 39.51
C ASP A 665 -10.73 -4.11 38.00
N LEU A 666 -10.60 -5.36 37.55
CA LEU A 666 -10.65 -5.76 36.14
C LEU A 666 -11.42 -7.09 35.98
N VAL A 667 -12.50 -7.28 36.75
CA VAL A 667 -13.27 -8.54 36.79
C VAL A 667 -14.76 -8.28 36.51
N SER A 668 -15.07 -7.77 35.32
CA SER A 668 -16.46 -7.55 34.88
C SER A 668 -16.72 -7.71 33.37
N LYS A 669 -15.74 -8.21 32.59
CA LYS A 669 -15.93 -8.43 31.13
C LYS A 669 -15.18 -9.60 30.48
N LEU A 670 -14.76 -10.60 31.27
CA LEU A 670 -14.06 -11.82 30.77
C LEU A 670 -14.70 -13.13 31.28
N GLU A 671 -16.03 -13.18 31.41
CA GLU A 671 -16.73 -14.32 32.04
C GLU A 671 -17.97 -14.81 31.25
N VAL A 672 -18.02 -14.60 29.93
CA VAL A 672 -19.08 -15.11 29.06
C VAL A 672 -18.61 -16.29 28.17
N ASP A 673 -17.38 -16.25 27.64
CA ASP A 673 -16.90 -17.22 26.62
C ASP A 673 -16.29 -18.52 27.17
N LYS A 674 -16.17 -18.71 28.49
CA LYS A 674 -15.47 -19.88 29.07
C LYS A 674 -16.32 -21.14 29.28
N THR A 675 -17.62 -21.09 29.04
CA THR A 675 -18.52 -22.24 29.28
C THR A 675 -18.60 -23.23 28.11
N GLU A 676 -18.31 -22.82 26.86
CA GLU A 676 -18.45 -23.73 25.71
C GLU A 676 -17.23 -24.66 25.49
N GLN A 677 -16.03 -24.26 25.96
CA GLN A 677 -14.79 -24.98 25.64
C GLN A 677 -14.54 -26.22 26.52
N ALA A 678 -15.17 -26.32 27.69
CA ALA A 678 -15.07 -27.47 28.60
C ALA A 678 -15.77 -28.74 28.06
N GLY A 679 -16.78 -28.60 27.19
CA GLY A 679 -17.51 -29.73 26.61
C GLY A 679 -16.76 -30.46 25.49
N LYS A 680 -15.89 -29.76 24.75
CA LYS A 680 -15.19 -30.28 23.57
C LYS A 680 -13.96 -31.12 23.95
N THR A 681 -13.20 -30.73 24.97
CA THR A 681 -12.00 -31.47 25.44
C THR A 681 -12.34 -32.87 25.98
N ASN A 682 -13.41 -32.98 26.79
CA ASN A 682 -13.87 -34.26 27.33
C ASN A 682 -14.31 -35.25 26.23
N ARG A 683 -14.92 -34.78 25.12
CA ARG A 683 -15.26 -35.65 23.98
C ARG A 683 -14.00 -36.23 23.31
N VAL A 684 -12.94 -35.44 23.12
CA VAL A 684 -11.69 -35.90 22.49
C VAL A 684 -10.95 -36.91 23.39
N LEU A 685 -10.90 -36.67 24.71
CA LEU A 685 -10.35 -37.62 25.68
C LEU A 685 -11.11 -38.95 25.70
N ASN A 686 -12.45 -38.89 25.76
CA ASN A 686 -13.28 -40.09 25.75
C ASN A 686 -13.15 -40.87 24.42
N PHE A 687 -13.07 -40.20 23.28
CA PHE A 687 -12.90 -40.87 21.99
C PHE A 687 -11.53 -41.57 21.88
N LYS A 688 -10.46 -40.96 22.41
CA LYS A 688 -9.13 -41.59 22.52
C LYS A 688 -9.15 -42.80 23.45
N ALA A 689 -9.82 -42.71 24.61
CA ALA A 689 -9.95 -43.82 25.54
C ALA A 689 -10.73 -45.00 24.93
N ILE A 690 -11.82 -44.73 24.22
CA ILE A 690 -12.61 -45.75 23.50
C ILE A 690 -11.78 -46.38 22.38
N LEU A 691 -11.05 -45.60 21.58
CA LEU A 691 -10.19 -46.11 20.52
C LEU A 691 -9.09 -47.04 21.06
N VAL A 692 -8.43 -46.66 22.15
CA VAL A 692 -7.42 -47.51 22.83
C VAL A 692 -8.06 -48.78 23.39
N ALA A 693 -9.25 -48.72 23.96
CA ALA A 693 -9.97 -49.91 24.44
C ALA A 693 -10.36 -50.86 23.30
N VAL A 694 -10.82 -50.33 22.16
CA VAL A 694 -11.14 -51.13 20.97
C VAL A 694 -9.89 -51.79 20.39
N ILE A 695 -8.77 -51.04 20.27
CA ILE A 695 -7.49 -51.60 19.81
C ILE A 695 -7.00 -52.70 20.76
N ALA A 696 -7.12 -52.51 22.09
CA ALA A 696 -6.77 -53.53 23.07
C ALA A 696 -7.64 -54.80 22.94
N VAL A 697 -8.96 -54.65 22.77
CA VAL A 697 -9.87 -55.80 22.56
C VAL A 697 -9.55 -56.53 21.25
N VAL A 698 -9.29 -55.80 20.15
CA VAL A 698 -8.89 -56.40 18.87
C VAL A 698 -7.54 -57.12 18.98
N ALA A 699 -6.55 -56.53 19.66
CA ALA A 699 -5.27 -57.18 19.92
C ALA A 699 -5.42 -58.45 20.77
N ILE A 700 -6.23 -58.43 21.83
CA ILE A 700 -6.53 -59.61 22.66
C ILE A 700 -7.24 -60.69 21.83
N TYR A 701 -8.16 -60.33 20.94
CA TYR A 701 -8.89 -61.25 20.07
C TYR A 701 -7.99 -61.89 18.99
N LEU A 702 -7.03 -61.12 18.45
CA LEU A 702 -6.01 -61.64 17.53
C LEU A 702 -5.00 -62.55 18.25
N LEU A 703 -4.62 -62.22 19.49
CA LEU A 703 -3.68 -63.01 20.30
C LEU A 703 -4.31 -64.28 20.92
N HIS A 704 -5.63 -64.35 21.08
CA HIS A 704 -6.34 -65.57 21.51
C HIS A 704 -6.68 -66.54 20.37
N LYS A 705 -6.29 -66.22 19.13
CA LYS A 705 -6.54 -67.12 18.00
C LYS A 705 -5.46 -68.20 17.94
N GLU A 706 -5.67 -69.29 18.68
CA GLU A 706 -4.81 -70.48 18.63
C GLU A 706 -4.60 -70.96 17.17
N PRO A 707 -3.41 -71.49 16.83
CA PRO A 707 -3.09 -71.90 15.47
C PRO A 707 -3.88 -73.17 15.10
N LEU A 708 -4.92 -73.00 14.30
CA LEU A 708 -5.59 -74.11 13.61
C LEU A 708 -4.58 -74.81 12.68
N GLN A 709 -4.07 -75.95 13.12
CA GLN A 709 -3.31 -76.86 12.26
C GLN A 709 -4.24 -77.42 11.19
N PHE A 710 -4.04 -77.00 9.95
CA PHE A 710 -4.61 -77.68 8.79
C PHE A 710 -3.75 -78.89 8.45
N GLU A 711 -4.17 -80.04 8.96
CA GLU A 711 -3.61 -81.35 8.60
C GLU A 711 -4.58 -82.05 7.63
N ASN A 712 -4.02 -82.73 6.61
CA ASN A 712 -4.71 -83.40 5.49
C ASN A 712 -5.26 -82.48 4.38
N PHE A 713 -4.38 -82.22 3.40
CA PHE A 713 -4.68 -82.43 1.99
C PHE A 713 -3.63 -83.41 1.43
#